data_AF-A0A3D0CVY9-F1
#
_entry.id   AF-A0A3D0CVY9-F1
#
_cell.length_a   1.000
_cell.length_b   1.000
_cell.length_c   1.000
_cell.angle_alpha   90.00
_cell.angle_beta   90.00
_cell.angle_gamma   90.00
#
_symmetry.space_group_name_H-M   'P 1'
#
loop_
_entity.id
_entity.type
_entity.pdbx_description
1 polymer ?
#
loop_
_entity_poly.entity_id
_entity_poly.type
_entity_poly.pdbx_seq_one_letter_code
_entity_poly.pdbx_strand_id
1 'polypeptide(L)'
;MSRDEEPPYARIAEDTPLGAAIYPFLENLGRAWTIVAYDLDAEVTPREVDTFGLSEPTLRWVGDDGVSDLYVDGMTTEEFLAATGLELSLAKGGFVLSKRISRIMRPHVVSGFFDAGEVAIRYLDQDEAGKKVWDGAGVISRAMLRKFVLSDEMEPAKRARLERELATVRRVEFTILSERGQDKGHAIVADELPDGMDFLLPRETKREVRLTSGRTFVGISAVHGAAEMRLDIQSVVNLYPFFEPEQLLEWLRQEGDLFLEGIEAGRVNEAMQQIDRHATLEEVTGWHLREFVASGGDVRWFPSLVRTLVDQHLARLNHSTLENLRLPIPGGRLYVMPAAVGWAAGLNGLDVPRGQIQLDVAGGTAWVNDEDWLRLPDSPKDAGIAAILGGADNDDALWLHPFTDHDGERKVLAWRSPNQPGEYLLLRPTDDSDDLCWSAPGGEEISFPSGDSRLLGPRADRLMPDYLGLVDPDTAGGLGEGQEYDVGVVQATVERARANRGALGQYCNALMLAKALFGGLPERPPAPLEDIIDSAVKTGADLSDVRTWCQVYSQELVRKETPVPAILHRRLSVPGRRRASVRATTEHWLDRLLAGVQAHIQAVEARREVLAGKAYPPRRLFDGVFDEPEMIELGARFNAVYAGTLNRRKIGAVPQETRLAMARQAAESFLDQFLPERQEAILRGAMVSLAMNDRPGRGDAAVWLGDVTVGGVVLPGGRRVGGERQPGIARRSIRALRAIGLLDEIDQTADGMLVYPAAEVREPVVQTLGIQQVWFNRLCRQAESQGREVPTAMSEVPRHLADQVKREVERLARGVWRDLRLEVRQEGSQQVAYTPDGKRFGVLSCDSPTSCGQTITIRGAFVHDGNLCVVVGGEITSADGREHLS
;
A
#
# COMPACT_ATOMS: atom_id res chain seq x y z
N MET A 1 -25.65 -24.30 14.81
CA MET A 1 -24.53 -23.72 14.05
C MET A 1 -24.03 -22.53 14.84
N SER A 2 -22.75 -22.47 15.18
CA SER A 2 -22.18 -21.33 15.89
C SER A 2 -22.35 -20.07 15.05
N ARG A 3 -22.81 -18.97 15.66
CA ARG A 3 -23.03 -17.68 15.01
C ARG A 3 -21.74 -16.99 14.50
N ASP A 4 -20.59 -17.64 14.62
CA ASP A 4 -19.26 -17.03 14.49
C ASP A 4 -18.39 -17.59 13.34
N GLU A 5 -18.92 -18.44 12.44
CA GLU A 5 -18.18 -18.73 11.20
C GLU A 5 -18.36 -17.56 10.23
N GLU A 6 -17.28 -17.07 9.62
CA GLU A 6 -17.37 -16.06 8.57
C GLU A 6 -18.09 -16.65 7.34
N PRO A 7 -19.02 -15.90 6.71
CA PRO A 7 -19.70 -16.38 5.51
C PRO A 7 -18.71 -16.56 4.36
N PRO A 8 -18.93 -17.52 3.43
CA PRO A 8 -18.08 -17.75 2.26
C PRO A 8 -18.27 -16.69 1.16
N TYR A 9 -18.73 -15.50 1.52
CA TYR A 9 -19.04 -14.38 0.64
C TYR A 9 -18.76 -13.05 1.34
N ALA A 10 -18.44 -12.04 0.54
CA ALA A 10 -18.35 -10.67 1.03
C ALA A 10 -19.77 -10.09 1.16
N ARG A 11 -20.06 -9.51 2.33
CA ARG A 11 -21.32 -8.81 2.62
C ARG A 11 -21.05 -7.30 2.62
N ILE A 12 -21.79 -6.57 1.80
CA ILE A 12 -21.79 -5.10 1.76
C ILE A 12 -23.22 -4.64 2.03
N ALA A 13 -23.43 -3.76 3.01
CA ALA A 13 -24.75 -3.23 3.38
C ALA A 13 -24.63 -1.80 3.90
N GLU A 14 -25.74 -1.21 4.36
CA GLU A 14 -25.79 0.15 4.92
C GLU A 14 -24.81 0.39 6.07
N ASP A 15 -24.50 -0.65 6.85
CA ASP A 15 -23.57 -0.58 7.97
C ASP A 15 -22.10 -0.83 7.59
N THR A 16 -21.81 -1.06 6.31
CA THR A 16 -20.45 -1.21 5.79
C THR A 16 -19.74 0.14 5.74
N PRO A 17 -18.54 0.30 6.32
CA PRO A 17 -17.80 1.55 6.25
C PRO A 17 -17.24 1.77 4.84
N LEU A 18 -17.84 2.70 4.08
CA LEU A 18 -17.48 3.00 2.68
C LEU A 18 -16.58 4.22 2.51
N GLY A 19 -16.07 4.79 3.60
CA GLY A 19 -15.20 5.96 3.53
C GLY A 19 -15.86 7.12 2.79
N ALA A 20 -17.06 7.52 3.23
CA ALA A 20 -17.91 8.58 2.66
C ALA A 20 -18.41 8.37 1.24
N ALA A 21 -18.05 7.25 0.59
CA ALA A 21 -18.74 6.83 -0.61
C ALA A 21 -20.11 6.25 -0.24
N ILE A 22 -21.07 6.41 -1.14
CA ILE A 22 -22.46 5.96 -0.97
C ILE A 22 -22.88 5.10 -2.15
N TYR A 23 -23.93 4.29 -1.99
CA TYR A 23 -24.58 3.60 -3.13
C TYR A 23 -25.80 4.42 -3.57
N PRO A 24 -25.69 5.32 -4.56
CA PRO A 24 -26.69 6.38 -4.78
C PRO A 24 -28.08 5.83 -5.14
N PHE A 25 -28.12 4.71 -5.87
CA PHE A 25 -29.35 4.04 -6.26
C PHE A 25 -30.00 3.22 -5.13
N LEU A 26 -29.25 2.89 -4.08
CA LEU A 26 -29.74 2.08 -2.96
C LEU A 26 -30.17 2.97 -1.78
N GLU A 27 -29.38 3.99 -1.45
CA GLU A 27 -29.68 4.90 -0.34
C GLU A 27 -30.95 5.73 -0.57
N ASN A 28 -31.21 6.13 -1.83
CA ASN A 28 -32.42 6.87 -2.19
C ASN A 28 -33.73 6.07 -2.04
N LEU A 29 -33.65 4.74 -1.87
CA LEU A 29 -34.84 3.91 -1.69
C LEU A 29 -35.43 4.03 -0.27
N GLY A 30 -34.62 4.44 0.71
CA GLY A 30 -35.03 4.45 2.13
C GLY A 30 -35.39 3.05 2.65
N ARG A 31 -34.71 2.01 2.14
CA ARG A 31 -34.94 0.60 2.46
C ARG A 31 -33.60 -0.08 2.75
N ALA A 32 -33.62 -1.01 3.71
CA ALA A 32 -32.48 -1.87 3.98
C ALA A 32 -32.09 -2.67 2.73
N TRP A 33 -30.78 -2.71 2.45
CA TRP A 33 -30.24 -3.44 1.32
C TRP A 33 -28.96 -4.18 1.72
N THR A 34 -28.62 -5.23 0.97
CA THR A 34 -27.39 -5.99 1.13
C THR A 34 -26.94 -6.52 -0.23
N ILE A 35 -25.66 -6.32 -0.55
CA ILE A 35 -24.98 -6.95 -1.68
C ILE A 35 -24.16 -8.11 -1.15
N VAL A 36 -24.40 -9.29 -1.70
CA VAL A 36 -23.66 -10.52 -1.45
C VAL A 36 -22.78 -10.78 -2.67
N ALA A 37 -21.46 -10.64 -2.50
CA ALA A 37 -20.49 -10.87 -3.56
C ALA A 37 -19.70 -12.15 -3.29
N TYR A 38 -19.61 -13.02 -4.30
CA TYR A 38 -18.98 -14.33 -4.15
C TYR A 38 -18.27 -14.81 -5.41
N ASP A 39 -17.29 -15.69 -5.21
CA ASP A 39 -16.54 -16.34 -6.29
C ASP A 39 -17.47 -17.16 -7.21
N LEU A 40 -17.17 -17.18 -8.51
CA LEU A 40 -17.95 -17.92 -9.51
C LEU A 40 -18.17 -19.41 -9.17
N ASP A 41 -17.24 -20.04 -8.44
CA ASP A 41 -17.30 -21.47 -8.06
C ASP A 41 -17.87 -21.71 -6.65
N ALA A 42 -18.15 -20.66 -5.90
CA ALA A 42 -18.66 -20.79 -4.55
C ALA A 42 -20.14 -21.24 -4.59
N GLU A 43 -20.44 -22.34 -3.89
CA GLU A 43 -21.81 -22.67 -3.54
C GLU A 43 -22.22 -21.79 -2.35
N VAL A 44 -22.90 -20.70 -2.65
CA VAL A 44 -23.33 -19.73 -1.65
C VAL A 44 -24.82 -19.86 -1.39
N THR A 45 -25.16 -20.10 -0.13
CA THR A 45 -26.50 -19.86 0.40
C THR A 45 -26.38 -18.70 1.37
N PRO A 46 -26.80 -17.48 0.98
CA PRO A 46 -26.73 -16.33 1.88
C PRO A 46 -27.58 -16.57 3.12
N ARG A 47 -27.19 -15.95 4.23
CA ARG A 47 -27.96 -16.03 5.48
C ARG A 47 -29.30 -15.32 5.31
N GLU A 48 -30.33 -15.81 5.99
CA GLU A 48 -31.67 -15.20 5.96
C GLU A 48 -31.67 -13.70 6.33
N VAL A 49 -30.78 -13.29 7.25
CA VAL A 49 -30.60 -11.87 7.62
C VAL A 49 -30.00 -11.01 6.49
N ASP A 50 -29.21 -11.61 5.60
CA ASP A 50 -28.58 -10.92 4.48
C ASP A 50 -29.48 -10.90 3.23
N THR A 51 -30.53 -11.72 3.21
CA THR A 51 -31.53 -11.73 2.12
C THR A 51 -32.86 -11.08 2.50
N PHE A 52 -33.02 -10.65 3.77
CA PHE A 52 -34.30 -10.16 4.30
C PHE A 52 -35.46 -11.16 4.14
N GLY A 53 -35.14 -12.46 4.15
CA GLY A 53 -36.11 -13.54 3.92
C GLY A 53 -36.54 -13.72 2.46
N LEU A 54 -35.93 -13.00 1.51
CA LEU A 54 -36.16 -13.20 0.09
C LEU A 54 -35.52 -14.52 -0.38
N SER A 55 -36.24 -15.24 -1.25
CA SER A 55 -35.76 -16.48 -1.86
C SER A 55 -34.88 -16.26 -3.09
N GLU A 56 -34.96 -15.08 -3.69
CA GLU A 56 -34.22 -14.67 -4.89
C GLU A 56 -33.68 -13.25 -4.70
N PRO A 57 -32.53 -12.91 -5.29
CA PRO A 57 -32.02 -11.54 -5.24
C PRO A 57 -32.90 -10.60 -6.05
N THR A 58 -32.94 -9.34 -5.63
CA THR A 58 -33.58 -8.22 -6.35
C THR A 58 -32.85 -7.90 -7.66
N LEU A 59 -31.51 -8.00 -7.70
CA LEU A 59 -30.71 -7.94 -8.93
C LEU A 59 -29.51 -8.87 -8.83
N ARG A 60 -29.11 -9.42 -9.98
CA ARG A 60 -27.87 -10.20 -10.16
C ARG A 60 -27.05 -9.66 -11.32
N TRP A 61 -25.75 -9.58 -11.15
CA TRP A 61 -24.80 -9.31 -12.24
C TRP A 61 -23.47 -10.03 -12.03
N VAL A 62 -22.74 -10.23 -13.13
CA VAL A 62 -21.38 -10.79 -13.12
C VAL A 62 -20.36 -9.65 -13.05
N GLY A 63 -19.47 -9.72 -12.07
CA GLY A 63 -18.29 -8.84 -11.94
C GLY A 63 -17.05 -9.44 -12.59
N ASP A 64 -15.89 -8.80 -12.42
CA ASP A 64 -14.64 -9.22 -13.05
C ASP A 64 -14.16 -10.62 -12.57
N ASP A 65 -14.47 -10.97 -11.32
CA ASP A 65 -13.97 -12.16 -10.63
C ASP A 65 -15.06 -12.96 -9.87
N GLY A 66 -16.31 -12.51 -9.90
CA GLY A 66 -17.40 -13.10 -9.13
C GLY A 66 -18.81 -12.76 -9.60
N VAL A 67 -19.78 -13.14 -8.78
CA VAL A 67 -21.20 -12.79 -8.91
C VAL A 67 -21.57 -11.87 -7.77
N SER A 68 -22.38 -10.87 -8.07
CA SER A 68 -22.96 -9.98 -7.07
C SER A 68 -24.47 -10.10 -7.10
N ASP A 69 -25.03 -10.41 -5.94
CA ASP A 69 -26.47 -10.47 -5.68
C ASP A 69 -26.88 -9.32 -4.78
N LEU A 70 -27.77 -8.46 -5.25
CA LEU A 70 -28.40 -7.40 -4.47
C LEU A 70 -29.72 -7.90 -3.91
N TYR A 71 -29.92 -7.74 -2.61
CA TYR A 71 -31.19 -7.92 -1.91
C TYR A 71 -31.64 -6.57 -1.37
N VAL A 72 -32.88 -6.18 -1.64
CA VAL A 72 -33.51 -4.98 -1.05
C VAL A 72 -34.78 -5.42 -0.32
N ASP A 73 -34.91 -5.04 0.95
CA ASP A 73 -35.97 -5.51 1.84
C ASP A 73 -37.37 -5.30 1.24
N GLY A 74 -38.04 -6.42 0.97
CA GLY A 74 -39.39 -6.47 0.43
C GLY A 74 -39.54 -5.98 -1.02
N MET A 75 -38.48 -5.96 -1.82
CA MET A 75 -38.53 -5.55 -3.24
C MET A 75 -38.13 -6.67 -4.20
N THR A 76 -39.03 -6.96 -5.13
CA THR A 76 -38.76 -7.72 -6.36
C THR A 76 -37.94 -6.90 -7.36
N THR A 77 -37.41 -7.55 -8.39
CA THR A 77 -36.72 -6.89 -9.52
C THR A 77 -37.57 -5.78 -10.15
N GLU A 78 -38.84 -6.06 -10.44
CA GLU A 78 -39.75 -5.10 -11.09
C GLU A 78 -39.99 -3.87 -10.21
N GLU A 79 -40.25 -4.08 -8.92
CA GLU A 79 -40.45 -2.99 -7.94
C GLU A 79 -39.20 -2.14 -7.77
N PHE A 80 -38.01 -2.76 -7.74
CA PHE A 80 -36.75 -2.06 -7.66
C PHE A 80 -36.49 -1.20 -8.90
N LEU A 81 -36.67 -1.75 -10.10
CA LEU A 81 -36.50 -1.02 -11.36
C LEU A 81 -37.49 0.15 -11.46
N ALA A 82 -38.74 -0.06 -11.07
CA ALA A 82 -39.75 0.99 -11.01
C ALA A 82 -39.40 2.09 -9.98
N ALA A 83 -38.93 1.72 -8.79
CA ALA A 83 -38.58 2.66 -7.73
C ALA A 83 -37.33 3.49 -8.05
N THR A 84 -36.34 2.88 -8.70
CA THR A 84 -35.09 3.55 -9.12
C THR A 84 -35.20 4.28 -10.45
N GLY A 85 -36.22 3.96 -11.26
CA GLY A 85 -36.37 4.42 -12.63
C GLY A 85 -35.38 3.79 -13.61
N LEU A 86 -34.72 2.69 -13.23
CA LEU A 86 -33.76 1.98 -14.08
C LEU A 86 -34.50 1.14 -15.11
N GLU A 87 -34.04 1.21 -16.36
CA GLU A 87 -34.45 0.30 -17.44
C GLU A 87 -33.23 -0.51 -17.88
N LEU A 88 -33.35 -1.85 -17.88
CA LEU A 88 -32.29 -2.79 -18.24
C LEU A 88 -32.59 -3.44 -19.59
N SER A 89 -31.58 -3.59 -20.42
CA SER A 89 -31.70 -4.22 -21.74
C SER A 89 -30.59 -5.23 -21.98
N LEU A 90 -31.00 -6.44 -22.37
CA LEU A 90 -30.10 -7.51 -22.81
C LEU A 90 -29.81 -7.47 -24.31
N ALA A 91 -30.03 -6.35 -25.00
CA ALA A 91 -29.81 -6.24 -26.45
C ALA A 91 -28.37 -6.56 -26.91
N LYS A 92 -27.39 -6.55 -26.00
CA LYS A 92 -26.01 -7.01 -26.25
C LYS A 92 -25.58 -8.19 -25.35
N GLY A 93 -26.54 -8.86 -24.72
CA GLY A 93 -26.35 -9.98 -23.81
C GLY A 93 -25.99 -9.59 -22.37
N GLY A 94 -25.98 -10.60 -21.49
CA GLY A 94 -25.84 -10.44 -20.04
C GLY A 94 -24.47 -9.98 -19.55
N PHE A 95 -23.37 -10.23 -20.28
CA PHE A 95 -22.04 -9.71 -19.92
C PHE A 95 -21.97 -8.19 -20.06
N VAL A 96 -22.43 -7.67 -21.20
CA VAL A 96 -22.45 -6.23 -21.44
C VAL A 96 -23.36 -5.55 -20.44
N LEU A 97 -24.56 -6.09 -20.21
CA LEU A 97 -25.47 -5.56 -19.19
C LEU A 97 -24.84 -5.58 -17.79
N SER A 98 -24.24 -6.70 -17.38
CA SER A 98 -23.60 -6.84 -16.06
C SER A 98 -22.50 -5.79 -15.85
N LYS A 99 -21.67 -5.52 -16.87
CA LYS A 99 -20.65 -4.47 -16.85
C LYS A 99 -21.25 -3.06 -16.70
N ARG A 100 -22.46 -2.83 -17.22
CA ARG A 100 -23.16 -1.53 -17.08
C ARG A 100 -23.83 -1.39 -15.72
N ILE A 101 -24.38 -2.48 -15.18
CA ILE A 101 -24.95 -2.53 -13.81
C ILE A 101 -23.84 -2.31 -12.79
N SER A 102 -22.70 -3.02 -12.89
CA SER A 102 -21.59 -2.88 -11.94
C SER A 102 -21.08 -1.43 -11.83
N ARG A 103 -21.20 -0.66 -12.91
CA ARG A 103 -20.77 0.74 -12.96
C ARG A 103 -21.66 1.69 -12.16
N ILE A 104 -22.95 1.38 -12.01
CA ILE A 104 -23.92 2.18 -11.24
C ILE A 104 -24.21 1.59 -9.85
N MET A 105 -23.95 0.29 -9.66
CA MET A 105 -24.03 -0.43 -8.39
C MET A 105 -22.64 -0.51 -7.72
N ARG A 106 -21.87 0.57 -7.81
CA ARG A 106 -20.60 0.76 -7.10
C ARG A 106 -20.72 1.95 -6.15
N PRO A 107 -19.90 2.03 -5.09
CA PRO A 107 -19.93 3.18 -4.21
C PRO A 107 -19.33 4.42 -4.92
N HIS A 108 -19.95 5.58 -4.72
CA HIS A 108 -19.53 6.86 -5.28
C HIS A 108 -19.28 7.88 -4.17
N VAL A 109 -18.12 8.53 -4.20
CA VAL A 109 -17.80 9.65 -3.29
C VAL A 109 -18.42 10.96 -3.78
N VAL A 110 -18.36 11.19 -5.09
CA VAL A 110 -18.96 12.37 -5.74
C VAL A 110 -19.97 11.87 -6.76
N SER A 111 -21.25 12.07 -6.45
CA SER A 111 -22.35 11.75 -7.36
C SER A 111 -23.59 12.57 -7.06
N GLY A 112 -24.53 12.61 -8.00
CA GLY A 112 -25.77 13.35 -7.84
C GLY A 112 -26.80 12.93 -8.88
N PHE A 113 -28.07 13.16 -8.54
CA PHE A 113 -29.19 13.04 -9.45
C PHE A 113 -29.73 14.44 -9.74
N PHE A 114 -29.76 14.79 -11.01
CA PHE A 114 -30.13 16.10 -11.52
C PHE A 114 -31.41 15.99 -12.36
N ASP A 115 -32.16 17.06 -12.48
CA ASP A 115 -33.25 17.10 -13.45
C ASP A 115 -32.68 17.07 -14.89
N ALA A 116 -33.44 16.53 -15.85
CA ALA A 116 -32.93 16.32 -17.22
C ALA A 116 -32.37 17.59 -17.90
N GLY A 117 -32.83 18.78 -17.50
CA GLY A 117 -32.33 20.06 -18.03
C GLY A 117 -31.17 20.69 -17.25
N GLU A 118 -30.79 20.15 -16.09
CA GLU A 118 -29.72 20.69 -15.25
C GLU A 118 -28.32 20.23 -15.67
N VAL A 119 -28.23 19.17 -16.48
CA VAL A 119 -26.97 18.66 -17.04
C VAL A 119 -26.98 18.85 -18.56
N ALA A 120 -26.26 19.85 -19.02
CA ALA A 120 -26.17 20.20 -20.43
C ALA A 120 -25.05 19.39 -21.13
N ILE A 121 -25.44 18.41 -21.95
CA ILE A 121 -24.49 17.55 -22.69
C ILE A 121 -24.53 17.91 -24.17
N ARG A 122 -23.37 18.33 -24.70
CA ARG A 122 -23.16 18.47 -26.14
C ARG A 122 -22.47 17.24 -26.68
N TYR A 123 -23.10 16.59 -27.64
CA TYR A 123 -22.48 15.48 -28.36
C TYR A 123 -21.78 15.99 -29.62
N LEU A 124 -20.58 15.50 -29.87
CA LEU A 124 -19.78 15.82 -31.04
C LEU A 124 -20.35 15.16 -32.29
N ASP A 125 -20.33 15.90 -33.41
CA ASP A 125 -20.58 15.34 -34.74
C ASP A 125 -19.24 14.93 -35.34
N GLN A 126 -18.99 13.63 -35.40
CA GLN A 126 -17.68 13.05 -35.73
C GLN A 126 -17.82 12.00 -36.85
N ASP A 127 -16.82 11.96 -37.71
CA ASP A 127 -16.57 10.83 -38.60
C ASP A 127 -15.92 9.65 -37.84
N GLU A 128 -15.62 8.56 -38.53
CA GLU A 128 -15.01 7.37 -37.90
C GLU A 128 -13.63 7.64 -37.31
N ALA A 129 -12.86 8.57 -37.89
CA ALA A 129 -11.57 8.97 -37.35
C ALA A 129 -11.74 9.75 -36.05
N GLY A 130 -12.64 10.73 -36.03
CA GLY A 130 -12.97 11.52 -34.84
C GLY A 130 -13.51 10.66 -33.70
N LYS A 131 -14.35 9.65 -34.00
CA LYS A 131 -14.82 8.68 -32.98
C LYS A 131 -13.65 7.97 -32.30
N LYS A 132 -12.70 7.45 -33.07
CA LYS A 132 -11.51 6.77 -32.52
C LYS A 132 -10.62 7.70 -31.69
N VAL A 133 -10.45 8.95 -32.11
CA VAL A 133 -9.69 9.96 -31.35
C VAL A 133 -10.35 10.23 -29.99
N TRP A 134 -11.67 10.14 -29.91
CA TRP A 134 -12.44 10.43 -28.70
C TRP A 134 -12.94 9.19 -27.95
N ASP A 135 -12.54 7.98 -28.35
CA ASP A 135 -12.99 6.74 -27.71
C ASP A 135 -12.54 6.71 -26.24
N GLY A 136 -13.49 6.57 -25.31
CA GLY A 136 -13.23 6.69 -23.87
C GLY A 136 -12.94 8.11 -23.35
N ALA A 137 -13.01 9.15 -24.19
CA ALA A 137 -12.68 10.54 -23.84
C ALA A 137 -13.91 11.47 -23.75
N GLY A 138 -13.74 12.57 -23.02
CA GLY A 138 -14.70 13.66 -22.93
C GLY A 138 -14.06 14.93 -22.37
N VAL A 139 -14.85 16.00 -22.30
CA VAL A 139 -14.52 17.20 -21.54
C VAL A 139 -15.66 17.53 -20.61
N ILE A 140 -15.35 17.91 -19.38
CA ILE A 140 -16.31 18.33 -18.37
C ILE A 140 -16.00 19.76 -17.93
N SER A 141 -17.01 20.59 -17.72
CA SER A 141 -16.81 21.93 -17.18
C SER A 141 -16.58 21.91 -15.68
N ARG A 142 -15.79 22.84 -15.16
CA ARG A 142 -15.65 23.03 -13.71
C ARG A 142 -16.94 23.49 -13.06
N ALA A 143 -17.81 24.17 -13.81
CA ALA A 143 -19.16 24.50 -13.36
C ALA A 143 -19.95 23.24 -12.99
N MET A 144 -19.87 22.17 -13.78
CA MET A 144 -20.51 20.89 -13.47
C MET A 144 -19.96 20.28 -12.17
N LEU A 145 -18.64 20.31 -11.95
CA LEU A 145 -18.04 19.83 -10.70
C LEU A 145 -18.53 20.61 -9.48
N ARG A 146 -18.82 21.90 -9.63
CA ARG A 146 -19.36 22.76 -8.56
C ARG A 146 -20.85 22.53 -8.29
N LYS A 147 -21.58 21.81 -9.16
CA LYS A 147 -22.99 21.47 -8.93
C LYS A 147 -23.17 20.35 -7.90
N PHE A 148 -22.13 19.56 -7.62
CA PHE A 148 -22.22 18.49 -6.64
C PHE A 148 -22.35 19.05 -5.23
N VAL A 149 -23.44 18.70 -4.56
CA VAL A 149 -23.61 18.91 -3.13
C VAL A 149 -23.05 17.68 -2.43
N LEU A 150 -21.93 17.84 -1.74
CA LEU A 150 -21.38 16.78 -0.89
C LEU A 150 -22.30 16.58 0.31
N SER A 151 -22.44 15.36 0.84
CA SER A 151 -23.33 15.07 1.99
C SER A 151 -22.97 15.89 3.22
N ASP A 152 -23.97 16.43 3.95
CA ASP A 152 -23.79 17.11 5.25
C ASP A 152 -23.37 16.16 6.37
N GLU A 153 -23.61 14.86 6.18
CA GLU A 153 -23.19 13.80 7.09
C GLU A 153 -21.71 13.41 6.88
N MET A 154 -21.08 13.94 5.82
CA MET A 154 -19.65 13.77 5.60
C MET A 154 -18.84 14.55 6.63
N GLU A 155 -17.76 13.93 7.11
CA GLU A 155 -16.85 14.56 8.04
C GLU A 155 -16.28 15.88 7.45
N PRO A 156 -16.29 17.01 8.19
CA PRO A 156 -15.93 18.33 7.67
C PRO A 156 -14.57 18.43 6.98
N ALA A 157 -13.53 17.78 7.50
CA ALA A 157 -12.19 17.80 6.92
C ALA A 157 -12.17 17.07 5.57
N LYS A 158 -12.90 15.96 5.49
CA LYS A 158 -13.04 15.19 4.25
C LYS A 158 -13.83 15.95 3.19
N ARG A 159 -14.92 16.62 3.58
CA ARG A 159 -15.68 17.54 2.71
C ARG A 159 -14.77 18.63 2.15
N ALA A 160 -14.02 19.34 3.00
CA ALA A 160 -13.10 20.40 2.57
C ALA A 160 -11.98 19.88 1.65
N ARG A 161 -11.51 18.63 1.81
CA ARG A 161 -10.58 18.00 0.85
C ARG A 161 -11.24 17.81 -0.51
N LEU A 162 -12.42 17.20 -0.56
CA LEU A 162 -13.11 16.94 -1.82
C LEU A 162 -13.49 18.23 -2.52
N GLU A 163 -13.90 19.27 -1.80
CA GLU A 163 -14.16 20.59 -2.39
C GLU A 163 -12.90 21.17 -3.04
N ARG A 164 -11.75 21.09 -2.37
CA ARG A 164 -10.46 21.51 -2.95
C ARG A 164 -10.07 20.66 -4.15
N GLU A 165 -10.20 19.34 -4.06
CA GLU A 165 -9.90 18.42 -5.15
C GLU A 165 -10.80 18.72 -6.36
N LEU A 166 -12.11 18.87 -6.19
CA LEU A 166 -13.04 19.27 -7.24
C LEU A 166 -12.73 20.66 -7.81
N ALA A 167 -12.15 21.56 -7.02
CA ALA A 167 -11.71 22.88 -7.48
C ALA A 167 -10.44 22.82 -8.35
N THR A 168 -9.55 21.85 -8.15
CA THR A 168 -8.23 21.81 -8.81
C THR A 168 -8.01 20.62 -9.74
N VAL A 169 -8.84 19.58 -9.67
CA VAL A 169 -8.67 18.34 -10.43
C VAL A 169 -8.72 18.62 -11.93
N ARG A 170 -7.74 18.16 -12.69
CA ARG A 170 -7.64 18.39 -14.14
C ARG A 170 -8.23 17.26 -14.98
N ARG A 171 -8.40 16.08 -14.38
CA ARG A 171 -8.91 14.89 -15.05
C ARG A 171 -9.81 14.08 -14.12
N VAL A 172 -10.93 13.61 -14.65
CA VAL A 172 -11.87 12.78 -13.91
C VAL A 172 -12.32 11.57 -14.71
N GLU A 173 -12.64 10.48 -14.03
CA GLU A 173 -13.47 9.41 -14.55
C GLU A 173 -14.93 9.80 -14.31
N PHE A 174 -15.78 9.68 -15.32
CA PHE A 174 -17.20 10.00 -15.21
C PHE A 174 -18.10 8.83 -15.58
N THR A 175 -19.34 8.88 -15.09
CA THR A 175 -20.45 8.05 -15.53
C THR A 175 -21.70 8.90 -15.50
N ILE A 176 -22.39 9.00 -16.63
CA ILE A 176 -23.67 9.68 -16.76
C ILE A 176 -24.70 8.63 -17.13
N LEU A 177 -25.83 8.61 -16.42
CA LEU A 177 -26.97 7.77 -16.77
C LEU A 177 -28.18 8.66 -17.00
N SER A 178 -28.74 8.59 -18.21
CA SER A 178 -29.91 9.35 -18.64
C SER A 178 -30.90 8.45 -19.38
N GLU A 179 -32.00 9.01 -19.89
CA GLU A 179 -32.95 8.30 -20.75
C GLU A 179 -32.31 7.76 -22.04
N ARG A 180 -31.20 8.38 -22.49
CA ARG A 180 -30.46 7.90 -23.67
C ARG A 180 -29.64 6.65 -23.39
N GLY A 181 -29.29 6.44 -22.13
CA GLY A 181 -28.40 5.38 -21.66
C GLY A 181 -27.23 5.89 -20.83
N GLN A 182 -26.16 5.11 -20.83
CA GLN A 182 -24.96 5.33 -20.05
C GLN A 182 -23.82 5.88 -20.91
N ASP A 183 -23.34 7.09 -20.60
CA ASP A 183 -22.08 7.62 -21.10
C ASP A 183 -20.99 7.42 -20.02
N LYS A 184 -19.78 7.04 -20.44
CA LYS A 184 -18.65 6.81 -19.53
C LYS A 184 -17.32 7.08 -20.22
N GLY A 185 -16.29 7.33 -19.41
CA GLY A 185 -14.92 7.47 -19.87
C GLY A 185 -14.13 8.36 -18.92
N HIS A 186 -13.00 8.84 -19.39
CA HIS A 186 -12.24 9.90 -18.76
C HIS A 186 -12.55 11.24 -19.41
N ALA A 187 -12.64 12.29 -18.61
CA ALA A 187 -12.84 13.65 -19.07
C ALA A 187 -11.73 14.57 -18.57
N ILE A 188 -11.27 15.45 -19.45
CA ILE A 188 -10.44 16.59 -19.08
C ILE A 188 -11.34 17.67 -18.53
N VAL A 189 -10.93 18.32 -17.45
CA VAL A 189 -11.73 19.36 -16.81
C VAL A 189 -11.35 20.73 -17.39
N ALA A 190 -12.28 21.33 -18.11
CA ALA A 190 -12.18 22.68 -18.63
C ALA A 190 -12.75 23.68 -17.62
N ASP A 191 -12.14 24.86 -17.48
CA ASP A 191 -12.69 25.91 -16.62
C ASP A 191 -14.02 26.43 -17.16
N GLU A 192 -14.12 26.58 -18.48
CA GLU A 192 -15.34 26.96 -19.19
C GLU A 192 -15.52 26.09 -20.44
N LEU A 193 -16.76 25.66 -20.69
CA LEU A 193 -17.16 25.05 -21.96
C LEU A 193 -18.05 26.01 -22.75
N PRO A 194 -18.01 25.97 -24.09
CA PRO A 194 -18.88 26.79 -24.92
C PRO A 194 -20.36 26.63 -24.57
N ASP A 195 -21.13 27.70 -24.73
CA ASP A 195 -22.59 27.72 -24.59
C ASP A 195 -23.11 27.27 -23.21
N GLY A 196 -22.27 27.32 -22.17
CA GLY A 196 -22.65 26.90 -20.80
C GLY A 196 -22.86 25.39 -20.65
N MET A 197 -22.27 24.58 -21.53
CA MET A 197 -22.37 23.12 -21.45
C MET A 197 -21.64 22.57 -20.22
N ASP A 198 -22.12 21.45 -19.71
CA ASP A 198 -21.47 20.68 -18.64
C ASP A 198 -20.52 19.63 -19.19
N PHE A 199 -20.88 19.01 -20.31
CA PHE A 199 -20.10 17.97 -20.95
C PHE A 199 -20.01 18.15 -22.46
N LEU A 200 -18.85 17.79 -23.00
CA LEU A 200 -18.61 17.58 -24.42
C LEU A 200 -18.17 16.13 -24.65
N LEU A 201 -19.02 15.33 -25.30
CA LEU A 201 -18.85 13.87 -25.40
C LEU A 201 -18.96 13.38 -26.86
N PRO A 202 -18.30 12.26 -27.21
CA PRO A 202 -18.60 11.54 -28.45
C PRO A 202 -19.99 10.88 -28.39
N ARG A 203 -20.61 10.60 -29.54
CA ARG A 203 -21.92 9.91 -29.61
C ARG A 203 -21.78 8.40 -29.38
N GLU A 204 -21.47 8.03 -28.15
CA GLU A 204 -21.12 6.65 -27.77
C GLU A 204 -21.96 6.07 -26.63
N THR A 205 -23.13 6.67 -26.36
CA THR A 205 -24.02 6.27 -25.28
C THR A 205 -24.41 4.79 -25.36
N LYS A 206 -24.06 4.03 -24.33
CA LYS A 206 -24.33 2.60 -24.22
C LYS A 206 -25.76 2.42 -23.68
N ARG A 207 -26.59 1.61 -24.34
CA ARG A 207 -28.05 1.63 -24.15
C ARG A 207 -28.59 0.55 -23.23
N GLU A 208 -27.71 -0.30 -22.70
CA GLU A 208 -28.09 -1.49 -21.93
C GLU A 208 -28.64 -1.14 -20.55
N VAL A 209 -28.32 0.06 -20.03
CA VAL A 209 -28.94 0.62 -18.82
C VAL A 209 -29.34 2.05 -19.13
N ARG A 210 -30.57 2.43 -18.76
CA ARG A 210 -31.11 3.79 -18.90
C ARG A 210 -31.77 4.23 -17.60
N LEU A 211 -31.91 5.55 -17.45
CA LEU A 211 -32.66 6.16 -16.36
C LEU A 211 -33.90 6.86 -16.93
N THR A 212 -35.08 6.33 -16.62
CA THR A 212 -36.37 6.77 -17.18
C THR A 212 -37.20 7.60 -16.18
N SER A 213 -36.61 7.94 -15.03
CA SER A 213 -37.26 8.77 -14.00
C SER A 213 -37.36 10.26 -14.36
N GLY A 214 -37.01 10.67 -15.58
CA GLY A 214 -36.86 12.08 -15.97
C GLY A 214 -35.67 12.80 -15.30
N ARG A 215 -34.75 12.04 -14.70
CA ARG A 215 -33.53 12.54 -14.06
C ARG A 215 -32.29 12.06 -14.80
N THR A 216 -31.17 12.74 -14.55
CA THR A 216 -29.83 12.38 -15.01
C THR A 216 -28.97 12.10 -13.78
N PHE A 217 -28.44 10.90 -13.68
CA PHE A 217 -27.41 10.57 -12.68
C PHE A 217 -26.03 10.92 -13.23
N VAL A 218 -25.18 11.54 -12.40
CA VAL A 218 -23.77 11.76 -12.70
C VAL A 218 -22.92 11.29 -11.53
N GLY A 219 -21.96 10.42 -11.78
CA GLY A 219 -20.93 10.00 -10.83
C GLY A 219 -19.54 10.34 -11.34
N ILE A 220 -18.68 10.83 -10.45
CA ILE A 220 -17.34 11.32 -10.78
C ILE A 220 -16.30 10.74 -9.83
N SER A 221 -15.10 10.49 -10.33
CA SER A 221 -13.92 10.16 -9.53
C SER A 221 -12.70 10.88 -10.08
N ALA A 222 -11.91 11.51 -9.22
CA ALA A 222 -10.66 12.15 -9.63
C ALA A 222 -9.68 11.08 -10.14
N VAL A 223 -8.96 11.38 -11.22
CA VAL A 223 -7.99 10.48 -11.83
C VAL A 223 -6.62 11.13 -11.78
N HIS A 224 -5.67 10.43 -11.16
CA HIS A 224 -4.31 10.91 -10.96
C HIS A 224 -3.30 9.97 -11.64
N GLY A 225 -2.25 10.56 -12.21
CA GLY A 225 -1.07 9.83 -12.63
C GLY A 225 -0.21 9.39 -11.43
N ALA A 226 0.84 8.62 -11.69
CA ALA A 226 1.87 8.29 -10.72
C ALA A 226 3.26 8.55 -11.31
N ALA A 227 4.12 9.26 -10.60
CA ALA A 227 5.52 9.48 -11.00
C ALA A 227 6.46 8.35 -10.50
N GLU A 228 5.88 7.27 -9.97
CA GLU A 228 6.61 6.07 -9.57
C GLU A 228 6.14 4.90 -10.42
N MET A 229 7.07 4.05 -10.83
CA MET A 229 6.79 2.89 -11.65
C MET A 229 7.35 1.58 -11.08
N ARG A 230 6.55 0.52 -11.19
CA ARG A 230 6.98 -0.85 -10.89
C ARG A 230 6.62 -1.78 -12.04
N LEU A 231 7.64 -2.41 -12.62
CA LEU A 231 7.45 -3.44 -13.64
C LEU A 231 6.83 -4.69 -13.03
N ASP A 232 5.69 -5.09 -13.59
CA ASP A 232 5.17 -6.43 -13.39
C ASP A 232 5.99 -7.48 -14.15
N ILE A 233 5.94 -8.73 -13.70
CA ILE A 233 6.69 -9.84 -14.30
C ILE A 233 6.41 -10.05 -15.80
N GLN A 234 5.20 -9.76 -16.29
CA GLN A 234 4.88 -9.89 -17.70
C GLN A 234 5.61 -8.80 -18.50
N SER A 235 5.61 -7.55 -18.02
CA SER A 235 6.41 -6.46 -18.58
C SER A 235 7.91 -6.76 -18.55
N VAL A 236 8.45 -7.28 -17.44
CA VAL A 236 9.86 -7.70 -17.32
C VAL A 236 10.22 -8.73 -18.40
N VAL A 237 9.36 -9.72 -18.63
CA VAL A 237 9.60 -10.76 -19.65
C VAL A 237 9.45 -10.23 -21.07
N ASN A 238 8.42 -9.42 -21.33
CA ASN A 238 8.10 -8.93 -22.67
C ASN A 238 9.11 -7.91 -23.19
N LEU A 239 9.65 -7.07 -22.31
CA LEU A 239 10.60 -6.02 -22.66
C LEU A 239 12.06 -6.48 -22.56
N TYR A 240 12.35 -7.67 -22.03
CA TYR A 240 13.70 -8.24 -22.09
C TYR A 240 14.18 -8.48 -23.54
N PRO A 241 15.44 -8.15 -23.89
CA PRO A 241 16.54 -7.67 -23.02
C PRO A 241 16.69 -6.16 -22.82
N PHE A 242 15.73 -5.31 -23.20
CA PHE A 242 15.84 -3.85 -22.97
C PHE A 242 16.06 -3.52 -21.48
N PHE A 243 15.31 -4.18 -20.60
CA PHE A 243 15.56 -4.16 -19.16
C PHE A 243 16.42 -5.35 -18.76
N GLU A 244 17.73 -5.12 -18.63
CA GLU A 244 18.67 -6.15 -18.22
C GLU A 244 18.58 -6.43 -16.70
N PRO A 245 18.78 -7.69 -16.25
CA PRO A 245 18.72 -8.04 -14.83
C PRO A 245 19.61 -7.18 -13.94
N GLU A 246 20.81 -6.85 -14.41
CA GLU A 246 21.81 -6.08 -13.67
C GLU A 246 21.33 -4.65 -13.41
N GLN A 247 20.71 -4.02 -14.41
CA GLN A 247 20.12 -2.68 -14.29
C GLN A 247 18.89 -2.69 -13.36
N LEU A 248 18.01 -3.68 -13.50
CA LEU A 248 16.86 -3.85 -12.62
C LEU A 248 17.26 -4.04 -11.15
N LEU A 249 18.31 -4.85 -10.90
CA LEU A 249 18.86 -5.06 -9.57
C LEU A 249 19.57 -3.81 -9.03
N GLU A 250 20.11 -2.97 -9.90
CA GLU A 250 20.70 -1.68 -9.52
C GLU A 250 19.63 -0.73 -9.01
N TRP A 251 18.56 -0.50 -9.77
CA TRP A 251 17.45 0.35 -9.32
C TRP A 251 16.78 -0.17 -8.06
N LEU A 252 16.64 -1.49 -7.94
CA LEU A 252 16.16 -2.12 -6.70
C LEU A 252 17.07 -1.81 -5.50
N ARG A 253 18.40 -1.91 -5.69
CA ARG A 253 19.38 -1.56 -4.65
C ARG A 253 19.32 -0.08 -4.29
N GLN A 254 19.25 0.81 -5.28
CA GLN A 254 19.12 2.24 -5.08
C GLN A 254 17.86 2.62 -4.31
N GLU A 255 16.69 2.03 -4.64
CA GLU A 255 15.45 2.27 -3.89
C GLU A 255 15.60 1.83 -2.42
N GLY A 256 16.15 0.64 -2.19
CA GLY A 256 16.36 0.10 -0.85
C GLY A 256 17.38 0.91 -0.04
N ASP A 257 18.46 1.35 -0.66
CA ASP A 257 19.49 2.17 -0.01
C ASP A 257 18.96 3.57 0.30
N LEU A 258 18.29 4.24 -0.64
CA LEU A 258 17.63 5.54 -0.40
C LEU A 258 16.64 5.46 0.76
N PHE A 259 15.85 4.39 0.80
CA PHE A 259 14.88 4.15 1.86
C PHE A 259 15.55 3.93 3.23
N LEU A 260 16.56 3.07 3.29
CA LEU A 260 17.28 2.77 4.53
C LEU A 260 18.12 3.96 5.02
N GLU A 261 18.76 4.71 4.13
CA GLU A 261 19.44 5.97 4.43
C GLU A 261 18.46 7.03 4.93
N GLY A 262 17.25 7.08 4.37
CA GLY A 262 16.16 7.93 4.86
C GLY A 262 15.79 7.61 6.31
N ILE A 263 15.73 6.31 6.67
CA ILE A 263 15.54 5.87 8.06
C ILE A 263 16.73 6.27 8.93
N GLU A 264 17.95 5.98 8.49
CA GLU A 264 19.18 6.28 9.23
C GLU A 264 19.33 7.77 9.53
N ALA A 265 19.00 8.63 8.57
CA ALA A 265 19.07 10.08 8.69
C ALA A 265 17.88 10.72 9.41
N GLY A 266 16.85 9.94 9.78
CA GLY A 266 15.61 10.49 10.36
C GLY A 266 14.75 11.27 9.36
N ARG A 267 14.98 11.09 8.06
CA ARG A 267 14.26 11.75 6.95
C ARG A 267 13.05 10.96 6.47
N VAL A 268 12.59 9.97 7.25
CA VAL A 268 11.39 9.18 6.95
C VAL A 268 10.17 10.09 6.72
N ASN A 269 10.10 11.21 7.43
CA ASN A 269 9.04 12.21 7.26
C ASN A 269 8.99 12.76 5.84
N GLU A 270 10.15 13.04 5.22
CA GLU A 270 10.23 13.58 3.85
C GLU A 270 9.73 12.55 2.84
N ALA A 271 10.13 11.28 2.99
CA ALA A 271 9.68 10.18 2.14
C ALA A 271 8.17 9.90 2.29
N MET A 272 7.65 9.98 3.53
CA MET A 272 6.21 9.81 3.80
C MET A 272 5.39 11.02 3.31
N GLN A 273 5.92 12.24 3.41
CA GLN A 273 5.25 13.46 2.92
C GLN A 273 5.06 13.47 1.40
N GLN A 274 5.96 12.82 0.63
CA GLN A 274 5.79 12.65 -0.81
C GLN A 274 4.63 11.71 -1.17
N ILE A 275 4.41 10.68 -0.35
CA ILE A 275 3.31 9.71 -0.49
C ILE A 275 1.96 10.34 -0.07
N ASP A 276 1.99 11.29 0.87
CA ASP A 276 0.82 11.70 1.64
C ASP A 276 0.38 13.18 1.38
N ARG A 277 0.79 13.82 0.26
CA ARG A 277 0.43 15.23 -0.08
C ARG A 277 -1.07 15.55 -0.03
N HIS A 278 -1.94 14.53 -0.10
CA HIS A 278 -3.41 14.67 -0.10
C HIS A 278 -4.11 13.84 1.00
N ALA A 279 -3.36 13.30 1.98
CA ALA A 279 -3.91 12.46 3.04
C ALA A 279 -4.65 13.30 4.11
N THR A 280 -5.79 12.80 4.60
CA THR A 280 -6.55 13.41 5.71
C THR A 280 -6.00 13.00 7.08
N LEU A 281 -6.35 13.75 8.13
CA LEU A 281 -6.04 13.38 9.53
C LEU A 281 -6.56 11.98 9.87
N GLU A 282 -7.71 11.56 9.32
CA GLU A 282 -8.26 10.22 9.51
C GLU A 282 -7.42 9.13 8.82
N GLU A 283 -6.94 9.36 7.60
CA GLU A 283 -6.07 8.41 6.87
C GLU A 283 -4.69 8.28 7.54
N VAL A 284 -4.20 9.36 8.12
CA VAL A 284 -2.95 9.39 8.89
C VAL A 284 -3.12 8.72 10.27
N THR A 285 -4.20 9.03 11.00
CA THR A 285 -4.52 8.42 12.31
C THR A 285 -5.03 6.97 12.20
N GLY A 286 -5.56 6.59 11.04
CA GLY A 286 -5.98 5.22 10.70
C GLY A 286 -4.84 4.22 10.71
N TRP A 287 -3.61 4.71 10.48
CA TRP A 287 -2.41 3.90 10.49
C TRP A 287 -1.42 4.43 11.55
N HIS A 288 -1.28 3.70 12.65
CA HIS A 288 -0.48 4.16 13.81
C HIS A 288 0.96 4.57 13.50
N LEU A 289 1.63 3.94 12.52
CA LEU A 289 2.98 4.36 12.12
C LEU A 289 2.97 5.74 11.43
N ARG A 290 1.98 5.99 10.55
CA ARG A 290 1.76 7.32 9.96
C ARG A 290 1.46 8.36 11.03
N GLU A 291 0.54 8.06 11.94
CA GLU A 291 0.21 8.98 13.04
C GLU A 291 1.44 9.32 13.90
N PHE A 292 2.23 8.31 14.24
CA PHE A 292 3.44 8.49 15.04
C PHE A 292 4.45 9.42 14.34
N VAL A 293 4.76 9.12 13.07
CA VAL A 293 5.67 9.91 12.22
C VAL A 293 5.14 11.35 12.04
N ALA A 294 3.86 11.49 11.70
CA ALA A 294 3.19 12.78 11.53
C ALA A 294 3.17 13.63 12.80
N SER A 295 3.16 13.00 13.99
CA SER A 295 3.19 13.69 15.28
C SER A 295 4.61 14.09 15.72
N GLY A 296 5.59 14.04 14.82
CA GLY A 296 7.01 14.32 15.11
C GLY A 296 7.79 13.12 15.67
N GLY A 297 7.22 11.93 15.61
CA GLY A 297 7.85 10.71 16.09
C GLY A 297 8.93 10.19 15.15
N ASP A 298 10.11 9.89 15.69
CA ASP A 298 11.18 9.25 14.94
C ASP A 298 11.12 7.73 15.11
N VAL A 299 11.01 7.00 14.01
CA VAL A 299 10.90 5.53 14.03
C VAL A 299 12.12 4.88 14.67
N ARG A 300 13.28 5.54 14.68
CA ARG A 300 14.50 5.11 15.37
C ARG A 300 14.36 5.11 16.89
N TRP A 301 13.27 5.62 17.45
CA TRP A 301 13.00 5.47 18.89
C TRP A 301 12.66 4.04 19.29
N PHE A 302 12.16 3.24 18.34
CA PHE A 302 11.45 2.00 18.63
C PHE A 302 11.80 0.89 17.63
N PRO A 303 12.48 -0.20 18.05
CA PRO A 303 12.89 -1.29 17.17
C PRO A 303 11.74 -1.88 16.32
N SER A 304 10.54 -2.00 16.88
CA SER A 304 9.37 -2.51 16.15
C SER A 304 8.84 -1.56 15.09
N LEU A 305 8.98 -0.24 15.26
CA LEU A 305 8.59 0.72 14.22
C LEU A 305 9.55 0.68 13.04
N VAL A 306 10.87 0.58 13.29
CA VAL A 306 11.87 0.33 12.23
C VAL A 306 11.53 -0.94 11.46
N ARG A 307 11.27 -2.06 12.16
CA ARG A 307 10.92 -3.32 11.50
C ARG A 307 9.65 -3.20 10.65
N THR A 308 8.58 -2.63 11.22
CA THR A 308 7.30 -2.44 10.53
C THR A 308 7.48 -1.61 9.26
N LEU A 309 8.24 -0.52 9.34
CA LEU A 309 8.49 0.36 8.20
C LEU A 309 9.28 -0.35 7.09
N VAL A 310 10.34 -1.08 7.43
CA VAL A 310 11.13 -1.83 6.44
C VAL A 310 10.37 -3.02 5.86
N ASP A 311 9.59 -3.73 6.68
CA ASP A 311 8.78 -4.86 6.22
C ASP A 311 7.70 -4.40 5.23
N GLN A 312 7.15 -3.20 5.40
CA GLN A 312 6.26 -2.59 4.44
C GLN A 312 6.96 -2.25 3.13
N HIS A 313 8.17 -1.68 3.19
CA HIS A 313 8.97 -1.46 1.98
C HIS A 313 9.20 -2.77 1.21
N LEU A 314 9.60 -3.84 1.92
CA LEU A 314 9.76 -5.17 1.33
C LEU A 314 8.44 -5.74 0.80
N ALA A 315 7.30 -5.49 1.45
CA ALA A 315 5.99 -5.92 0.98
C ALA A 315 5.65 -5.32 -0.41
N ARG A 316 6.14 -4.12 -0.74
CA ARG A 316 5.94 -3.51 -2.07
C ARG A 316 6.62 -4.28 -3.21
N LEU A 317 7.61 -5.11 -2.91
CA LEU A 317 8.26 -6.01 -3.86
C LEU A 317 7.47 -7.30 -4.09
N ASN A 318 6.32 -7.47 -3.42
CA ASN A 318 5.60 -8.74 -3.31
C ASN A 318 6.51 -9.87 -2.79
N HIS A 319 7.39 -9.58 -1.82
CA HIS A 319 8.37 -10.57 -1.32
C HIS A 319 7.72 -11.86 -0.80
N SER A 320 6.49 -11.78 -0.28
CA SER A 320 5.71 -12.94 0.19
C SER A 320 5.13 -13.77 -0.96
N THR A 321 5.04 -13.20 -2.16
CA THR A 321 4.57 -13.85 -3.40
C THR A 321 5.44 -13.42 -4.58
N LEU A 322 6.74 -13.76 -4.56
CA LEU A 322 7.71 -13.38 -5.61
C LEU A 322 7.28 -13.78 -7.03
N GLU A 323 6.33 -14.70 -7.16
CA GLU A 323 5.66 -15.05 -8.42
C GLU A 323 4.97 -13.85 -9.09
N ASN A 324 4.52 -12.88 -8.31
CA ASN A 324 3.90 -11.63 -8.76
C ASN A 324 4.90 -10.46 -8.66
N LEU A 325 6.16 -10.70 -8.95
CA LEU A 325 7.26 -9.74 -8.85
C LEU A 325 6.86 -8.33 -9.35
N ARG A 326 7.27 -7.32 -8.59
CA ARG A 326 7.11 -5.89 -8.91
C ARG A 326 8.44 -5.19 -8.66
N LEU A 327 9.16 -4.87 -9.75
CA LEU A 327 10.48 -4.24 -9.66
C LEU A 327 10.40 -2.74 -9.89
N PRO A 328 10.98 -1.91 -9.02
CA PRO A 328 11.02 -0.48 -9.26
C PRO A 328 11.91 -0.13 -10.44
N ILE A 329 11.47 0.84 -11.24
CA ILE A 329 12.27 1.41 -12.33
C ILE A 329 11.99 2.92 -12.44
N PRO A 330 12.92 3.71 -13.02
CA PRO A 330 12.67 5.11 -13.38
C PRO A 330 11.48 5.24 -14.33
N GLY A 331 10.65 6.25 -14.12
CA GLY A 331 9.49 6.57 -14.97
C GLY A 331 8.17 6.58 -14.19
N GLY A 332 7.05 6.56 -14.91
CA GLY A 332 5.74 6.82 -14.33
C GLY A 332 4.59 6.17 -15.08
N ARG A 333 3.38 6.41 -14.58
CA ARG A 333 2.12 5.95 -15.12
C ARG A 333 1.19 7.14 -15.36
N LEU A 334 0.92 7.45 -16.63
CA LEU A 334 0.00 8.52 -17.02
C LEU A 334 -1.06 7.97 -17.97
N TYR A 335 -2.21 8.63 -18.05
CA TYR A 335 -3.29 8.21 -18.96
C TYR A 335 -3.10 8.84 -20.33
N VAL A 336 -3.20 8.05 -21.40
CA VAL A 336 -3.02 8.56 -22.76
C VAL A 336 -4.22 9.40 -23.19
N MET A 337 -3.98 10.47 -23.96
CA MET A 337 -5.02 11.29 -24.54
C MET A 337 -4.51 12.01 -25.80
N PRO A 338 -5.26 11.99 -26.93
CA PRO A 338 -4.96 12.82 -28.08
C PRO A 338 -5.10 14.32 -27.79
N ALA A 339 -4.25 15.13 -28.43
CA ALA A 339 -4.18 16.57 -28.24
C ALA A 339 -5.51 17.29 -28.53
N ALA A 340 -6.32 16.79 -29.49
CA ALA A 340 -7.63 17.35 -29.79
C ALA A 340 -8.57 17.46 -28.57
N VAL A 341 -8.50 16.51 -27.64
CA VAL A 341 -9.31 16.54 -26.42
C VAL A 341 -8.84 17.67 -25.50
N GLY A 342 -7.53 17.89 -25.38
CA GLY A 342 -6.95 19.00 -24.63
C GLY A 342 -7.31 20.37 -25.22
N TRP A 343 -7.27 20.51 -26.55
CA TRP A 343 -7.72 21.73 -27.23
C TRP A 343 -9.20 22.02 -26.98
N ALA A 344 -10.04 20.99 -27.05
CA ALA A 344 -11.47 21.13 -26.73
C ALA A 344 -11.72 21.51 -25.26
N ALA A 345 -10.78 21.20 -24.35
CA ALA A 345 -10.79 21.63 -22.97
C ALA A 345 -10.18 23.03 -22.74
N GLY A 346 -9.73 23.72 -23.79
CA GLY A 346 -9.16 25.07 -23.71
C GLY A 346 -7.66 25.12 -23.39
N LEU A 347 -6.92 24.00 -23.52
CA LEU A 347 -5.47 23.96 -23.33
C LEU A 347 -4.74 24.53 -24.55
N ASN A 348 -4.66 25.87 -24.63
CA ASN A 348 -4.19 26.63 -25.80
C ASN A 348 -2.67 26.57 -26.08
N GLY A 349 -1.90 25.77 -25.33
CA GLY A 349 -0.44 25.60 -25.49
C GLY A 349 0.00 24.16 -25.73
N LEU A 350 -0.95 23.24 -25.96
CA LEU A 350 -0.66 21.83 -26.18
C LEU A 350 -0.29 21.59 -27.64
N ASP A 351 1.00 21.61 -27.99
CA ASP A 351 1.49 21.26 -29.32
C ASP A 351 2.30 19.96 -29.25
N VAL A 352 1.71 18.87 -29.75
CA VAL A 352 2.36 17.55 -29.78
C VAL A 352 2.63 17.16 -31.23
N PRO A 353 3.87 17.32 -31.72
CA PRO A 353 4.23 16.93 -33.07
C PRO A 353 4.14 15.41 -33.28
N ARG A 354 4.08 15.01 -34.55
CA ARG A 354 4.11 13.58 -34.91
C ARG A 354 5.41 12.90 -34.45
N GLY A 355 5.29 11.68 -33.95
CA GLY A 355 6.34 10.88 -33.33
C GLY A 355 6.75 11.36 -31.93
N GLN A 356 5.99 12.26 -31.31
CA GLN A 356 6.28 12.83 -30.00
C GLN A 356 5.18 12.57 -28.96
N ILE A 357 5.53 12.80 -27.69
CA ILE A 357 4.65 12.68 -26.53
C ILE A 357 4.93 13.84 -25.58
N GLN A 358 3.90 14.47 -25.03
CA GLN A 358 4.04 15.45 -23.95
C GLN A 358 3.57 14.85 -22.63
N LEU A 359 4.46 14.85 -21.63
CA LEU A 359 4.17 14.33 -20.29
C LEU A 359 3.65 15.47 -19.40
N ASP A 360 2.41 15.35 -18.91
CA ASP A 360 1.80 16.27 -17.94
C ASP A 360 1.48 15.49 -16.66
N VAL A 361 2.44 15.46 -15.74
CA VAL A 361 2.35 14.72 -14.47
C VAL A 361 1.26 15.35 -13.58
N ALA A 362 1.16 16.68 -13.57
CA ALA A 362 0.15 17.39 -12.78
C ALA A 362 -1.28 17.10 -13.27
N GLY A 363 -1.47 16.95 -14.58
CA GLY A 363 -2.73 16.53 -15.20
C GLY A 363 -2.92 15.01 -15.28
N GLY A 364 -1.93 14.22 -14.87
CA GLY A 364 -1.96 12.76 -14.96
C GLY A 364 -2.09 12.24 -16.40
N THR A 365 -1.66 13.02 -17.41
CA THR A 365 -1.97 12.78 -18.82
C THR A 365 -0.70 12.74 -19.67
N ALA A 366 -0.64 11.76 -20.56
CA ALA A 366 0.36 11.64 -21.62
C ALA A 366 -0.30 12.03 -22.95
N TRP A 367 0.01 13.24 -23.41
CA TRP A 367 -0.58 13.79 -24.62
C TRP A 367 0.13 13.27 -25.86
N VAL A 368 -0.64 12.83 -26.85
CA VAL A 368 -0.13 12.30 -28.13
C VAL A 368 -0.78 13.04 -29.31
N ASN A 369 -0.13 12.99 -30.46
CA ASN A 369 -0.68 13.56 -31.68
C ASN A 369 -1.91 12.75 -32.18
N ASP A 370 -2.96 13.44 -32.63
CA ASP A 370 -4.20 12.81 -33.10
C ASP A 370 -3.98 11.88 -34.30
N GLU A 371 -3.10 12.25 -35.23
CA GLU A 371 -2.80 11.41 -36.39
C GLU A 371 -2.01 10.17 -35.99
N ASP A 372 -1.12 10.28 -35.00
CA ASP A 372 -0.35 9.15 -34.49
C ASP A 372 -1.22 8.16 -33.70
N TRP A 373 -2.25 8.67 -33.01
CA TRP A 373 -3.29 7.84 -32.40
C TRP A 373 -3.90 6.87 -33.42
N LEU A 374 -4.14 7.37 -34.64
CA LEU A 374 -4.78 6.62 -35.73
C LEU A 374 -3.79 5.86 -36.62
N ARG A 375 -2.62 6.44 -36.91
CA ARG A 375 -1.59 5.93 -37.83
C ARG A 375 -0.23 6.49 -37.47
N LEU A 376 0.68 5.67 -37.00
CA LEU A 376 2.05 6.09 -36.67
C LEU A 376 2.91 6.22 -37.94
N PRO A 377 3.79 7.23 -38.08
CA PRO A 377 4.57 7.44 -39.32
C PRO A 377 5.51 6.29 -39.65
N ASP A 378 6.01 5.59 -38.64
CA ASP A 378 7.00 4.51 -38.77
C ASP A 378 6.36 3.10 -38.76
N SER A 379 5.01 3.04 -38.79
CA SER A 379 4.27 1.78 -38.88
C SER A 379 4.19 1.30 -40.32
N PRO A 380 4.67 0.08 -40.64
CA PRO A 380 4.58 -0.46 -42.00
C PRO A 380 3.17 -0.93 -42.38
N LYS A 381 2.24 -1.00 -41.42
CA LYS A 381 0.84 -1.42 -41.62
C LYS A 381 -0.16 -0.29 -41.44
N ASP A 382 0.32 0.96 -41.38
CA ASP A 382 -0.51 2.13 -41.12
C ASP A 382 -1.31 2.06 -39.79
N ALA A 383 -0.84 1.25 -38.83
CA ALA A 383 -1.38 1.18 -37.49
C ALA A 383 -0.99 2.41 -36.65
N GLY A 384 -1.93 2.92 -35.88
CA GLY A 384 -1.71 3.97 -34.88
C GLY A 384 -1.38 3.42 -33.49
N ILE A 385 -1.18 4.34 -32.55
CA ILE A 385 -0.92 4.04 -31.13
C ILE A 385 -1.99 3.09 -30.56
N ALA A 386 -3.27 3.38 -30.77
CA ALA A 386 -4.37 2.57 -30.25
C ALA A 386 -4.25 1.10 -30.69
N ALA A 387 -4.03 0.88 -31.99
CA ALA A 387 -3.92 -0.47 -32.57
C ALA A 387 -2.63 -1.18 -32.15
N ILE A 388 -1.49 -0.47 -32.08
CA ILE A 388 -0.20 -1.04 -31.67
C ILE A 388 -0.23 -1.49 -30.22
N LEU A 389 -0.96 -0.78 -29.36
CA LEU A 389 -1.13 -1.08 -27.93
C LEU A 389 -2.36 -1.96 -27.66
N GLY A 390 -2.75 -2.81 -28.62
CA GLY A 390 -3.79 -3.81 -28.40
C GLY A 390 -5.20 -3.24 -28.26
N GLY A 391 -5.54 -2.19 -29.01
CA GLY A 391 -6.87 -1.56 -28.96
C GLY A 391 -7.05 -0.60 -27.80
N ALA A 392 -5.99 0.12 -27.43
CA ALA A 392 -6.03 1.09 -26.34
C ALA A 392 -7.09 2.19 -26.57
N ASP A 393 -7.76 2.60 -25.51
CA ASP A 393 -8.67 3.74 -25.47
C ASP A 393 -8.08 4.88 -24.62
N ASN A 394 -8.83 5.97 -24.46
CA ASN A 394 -8.36 7.14 -23.73
C ASN A 394 -8.59 7.04 -22.21
N ASP A 395 -9.23 5.99 -21.70
CA ASP A 395 -9.25 5.66 -20.26
C ASP A 395 -8.11 4.73 -19.82
N ASP A 396 -7.30 4.23 -20.76
CA ASP A 396 -6.11 3.45 -20.48
C ASP A 396 -4.92 4.26 -19.92
N ALA A 397 -4.23 3.64 -18.96
CA ALA A 397 -2.96 4.13 -18.45
C ALA A 397 -1.78 3.51 -19.21
N LEU A 398 -0.79 4.35 -19.53
CA LEU A 398 0.51 3.93 -20.06
C LEU A 398 1.57 3.96 -18.97
N TRP A 399 2.38 2.92 -18.94
CA TRP A 399 3.68 2.92 -18.29
C TRP A 399 4.68 3.61 -19.20
N LEU A 400 5.47 4.54 -18.64
CA LEU A 400 6.31 5.48 -19.39
C LEU A 400 7.71 5.50 -18.80
N HIS A 401 8.67 4.97 -19.56
CA HIS A 401 10.09 4.96 -19.20
C HIS A 401 10.87 5.92 -20.11
N PRO A 402 11.19 7.14 -19.65
CA PRO A 402 12.12 8.02 -20.36
C PRO A 402 13.54 7.45 -20.28
N PHE A 403 14.30 7.55 -21.38
CA PHE A 403 15.69 7.12 -21.44
C PHE A 403 16.47 7.87 -22.52
N THR A 404 17.79 7.90 -22.40
CA THR A 404 18.70 8.31 -23.47
C THR A 404 19.12 7.06 -24.24
N ASP A 405 18.77 7.00 -25.52
CA ASP A 405 19.02 5.83 -26.38
C ASP A 405 20.48 5.76 -26.86
N HIS A 406 20.87 4.65 -27.49
CA HIS A 406 22.20 4.39 -28.02
C HIS A 406 22.70 5.41 -29.07
N ASP A 407 21.78 6.16 -29.69
CA ASP A 407 22.05 7.25 -30.64
C ASP A 407 22.18 8.63 -29.95
N GLY A 408 22.00 8.68 -28.63
CA GLY A 408 22.03 9.90 -27.83
C GLY A 408 20.72 10.67 -27.80
N GLU A 409 19.68 10.22 -28.51
CA GLU A 409 18.37 10.88 -28.48
C GLU A 409 17.60 10.51 -27.21
N ARG A 410 16.84 11.47 -26.69
CA ARG A 410 15.87 11.23 -25.61
C ARG A 410 14.62 10.57 -26.19
N LYS A 411 14.20 9.45 -25.60
CA LYS A 411 13.02 8.69 -26.00
C LYS A 411 12.21 8.31 -24.77
N VAL A 412 10.93 8.05 -24.97
CA VAL A 412 10.01 7.50 -23.98
C VAL A 412 9.53 6.16 -24.52
N LEU A 413 9.86 5.09 -23.80
CA LEU A 413 9.27 3.77 -24.01
C LEU A 413 7.91 3.75 -23.31
N ALA A 414 6.84 3.50 -24.08
CA ALA A 414 5.46 3.48 -23.57
C ALA A 414 4.78 2.13 -23.83
N TRP A 415 4.07 1.58 -22.84
CA TRP A 415 3.31 0.34 -22.99
C TRP A 415 2.13 0.24 -22.00
N ARG A 416 1.19 -0.68 -22.25
CA ARG A 416 0.08 -1.02 -21.32
C ARG A 416 0.44 -2.22 -20.47
N SER A 417 -0.27 -2.42 -19.36
CA SER A 417 -0.18 -3.67 -18.59
C SER A 417 -1.59 -4.21 -18.32
N PRO A 418 -1.91 -5.47 -18.66
CA PRO A 418 -1.02 -6.44 -19.31
C PRO A 418 -0.68 -6.07 -20.76
N ASN A 419 0.43 -6.59 -21.29
CA ASN A 419 0.81 -6.46 -22.70
C ASN A 419 1.25 -7.81 -23.30
N GLN A 420 1.21 -7.94 -24.62
CA GLN A 420 1.87 -9.02 -25.35
C GLN A 420 3.26 -8.59 -25.87
N PRO A 421 4.17 -9.52 -26.18
CA PRO A 421 5.43 -9.19 -26.85
C PRO A 421 5.23 -8.31 -28.09
N GLY A 422 5.86 -7.13 -28.10
CA GLY A 422 5.77 -6.17 -29.19
C GLY A 422 4.76 -5.04 -29.00
N GLU A 423 3.88 -5.10 -27.99
CA GLU A 423 2.97 -3.99 -27.62
C GLU A 423 3.73 -2.91 -26.83
N TYR A 424 4.48 -2.08 -27.55
CA TYR A 424 5.17 -0.91 -27.00
C TYR A 424 5.31 0.18 -28.08
N LEU A 425 5.61 1.39 -27.63
CA LEU A 425 5.92 2.55 -28.48
C LEU A 425 7.25 3.17 -28.08
N LEU A 426 7.89 3.80 -29.04
CA LEU A 426 9.03 4.69 -28.82
C LEU A 426 8.65 6.06 -29.37
N LEU A 427 8.48 7.03 -28.50
CA LEU A 427 8.13 8.41 -28.85
C LEU A 427 9.22 9.34 -28.30
N ARG A 428 9.44 10.48 -28.94
CA ARG A 428 10.32 11.51 -28.39
C ARG A 428 9.54 12.41 -27.42
N PRO A 429 10.07 12.75 -26.24
CA PRO A 429 9.41 13.74 -25.40
C PRO A 429 9.44 15.10 -26.10
N THR A 430 8.38 15.89 -25.94
CA THR A 430 8.40 17.32 -26.30
C THR A 430 9.30 18.10 -25.33
N ASP A 431 9.73 19.31 -25.73
CA ASP A 431 10.55 20.18 -24.87
C ASP A 431 9.82 20.60 -23.58
N ASP A 432 8.48 20.66 -23.62
CA ASP A 432 7.61 21.02 -22.50
C ASP A 432 7.13 19.82 -21.67
N SER A 433 7.72 18.63 -21.86
CA SER A 433 7.38 17.46 -21.05
C SER A 433 7.91 17.59 -19.62
N ASP A 434 7.09 17.22 -18.64
CA ASP A 434 7.55 17.02 -17.27
C ASP A 434 8.59 15.87 -17.20
N ASP A 435 9.64 16.06 -16.41
CA ASP A 435 10.62 15.03 -16.12
C ASP A 435 10.06 13.99 -15.13
N LEU A 436 10.21 12.71 -15.45
CA LEU A 436 9.91 11.61 -14.53
C LEU A 436 11.19 11.20 -13.79
N CYS A 437 11.65 12.07 -12.87
CA CYS A 437 12.90 11.89 -12.15
C CYS A 437 12.90 10.65 -11.24
N TRP A 438 14.03 9.95 -11.22
CA TRP A 438 14.35 8.90 -10.26
C TRP A 438 15.40 9.40 -9.27
N SER A 439 15.11 9.30 -7.97
CA SER A 439 16.09 9.66 -6.93
C SER A 439 17.02 8.50 -6.61
N ALA A 440 18.32 8.71 -6.75
CA ALA A 440 19.37 7.78 -6.37
C ALA A 440 20.03 8.16 -5.03
N PRO A 441 20.71 7.21 -4.35
CA PRO A 441 21.48 7.50 -3.14
C PRO A 441 22.47 8.65 -3.34
N GLY A 442 22.66 9.48 -2.31
CA GLY A 442 23.50 10.68 -2.40
C GLY A 442 22.83 11.93 -2.98
N GLY A 443 21.55 11.86 -3.34
CA GLY A 443 20.76 13.01 -3.81
C GLY A 443 20.87 13.29 -5.31
N GLU A 444 21.38 12.34 -6.08
CA GLU A 444 21.39 12.41 -7.54
C GLU A 444 19.98 12.15 -8.09
N GLU A 445 19.53 12.97 -9.05
CA GLU A 445 18.28 12.76 -9.78
C GLU A 445 18.56 12.35 -11.22
N ILE A 446 17.89 11.28 -11.65
CA ILE A 446 18.04 10.69 -12.98
C ILE A 446 16.71 10.77 -13.72
N SER A 447 16.58 11.66 -14.70
CA SER A 447 15.37 11.76 -15.54
C SER A 447 15.42 10.87 -16.79
N PHE A 448 16.60 10.70 -17.40
CA PHE A 448 16.80 9.93 -18.64
C PHE A 448 17.95 8.94 -18.50
N PRO A 449 17.76 7.80 -17.78
CA PRO A 449 18.77 6.75 -17.70
C PRO A 449 19.18 6.27 -19.10
N SER A 450 20.37 5.69 -19.23
CA SER A 450 20.79 5.09 -20.50
C SER A 450 19.98 3.85 -20.83
N GLY A 451 19.62 3.68 -22.11
CA GLY A 451 18.97 2.49 -22.64
C GLY A 451 19.38 2.24 -24.09
N ASP A 452 19.03 1.05 -24.63
CA ASP A 452 19.30 0.69 -26.02
C ASP A 452 18.04 0.10 -26.66
N SER A 453 17.34 0.92 -27.43
CA SER A 453 16.08 0.54 -28.08
C SER A 453 16.24 -0.62 -29.08
N ARG A 454 17.46 -0.91 -29.55
CA ARG A 454 17.73 -2.06 -30.44
C ARG A 454 17.57 -3.40 -29.73
N LEU A 455 17.57 -3.39 -28.40
CA LEU A 455 17.31 -4.56 -27.56
C LEU A 455 15.82 -4.89 -27.44
N LEU A 456 14.92 -4.00 -27.86
CA LEU A 456 13.50 -4.29 -27.92
C LEU A 456 13.20 -5.28 -29.07
N GLY A 457 12.31 -6.24 -28.80
CA GLY A 457 11.81 -7.13 -29.85
C GLY A 457 11.02 -6.37 -30.92
N PRO A 458 10.69 -7.00 -32.06
CA PRO A 458 9.86 -6.35 -33.07
C PRO A 458 8.51 -5.88 -32.50
N ARG A 459 8.11 -4.66 -32.84
CA ARG A 459 6.82 -4.07 -32.45
C ARG A 459 5.65 -4.84 -33.09
N ALA A 460 4.48 -4.83 -32.44
CA ALA A 460 3.32 -5.65 -32.80
C ALA A 460 2.84 -5.44 -34.26
N ASP A 461 2.89 -4.21 -34.75
CA ASP A 461 2.60 -3.86 -36.15
C ASP A 461 3.60 -4.44 -37.16
N ARG A 462 4.78 -4.89 -36.72
CA ARG A 462 5.78 -5.58 -37.56
C ARG A 462 5.72 -7.11 -37.45
N LEU A 463 4.95 -7.63 -36.51
CA LEU A 463 4.73 -9.07 -36.33
C LEU A 463 3.59 -9.55 -37.23
N MET A 464 3.66 -10.79 -37.72
CA MET A 464 2.55 -11.45 -38.43
C MET A 464 2.32 -12.84 -37.84
N PRO A 465 1.74 -12.94 -36.62
CA PRO A 465 1.46 -14.24 -36.01
C PRO A 465 0.39 -14.99 -36.82
N ASP A 466 0.57 -16.31 -36.98
CA ASP A 466 -0.44 -17.21 -37.57
C ASP A 466 -1.46 -17.58 -36.49
N TYR A 467 -2.37 -16.65 -36.18
CA TYR A 467 -3.41 -16.88 -35.19
C TYR A 467 -4.36 -18.01 -35.63
N LEU A 468 -4.67 -18.92 -34.71
CA LEU A 468 -5.55 -20.05 -34.96
C LEU A 468 -7.04 -19.66 -35.04
N GLY A 469 -7.41 -18.48 -34.54
CA GLY A 469 -8.80 -17.99 -34.51
C GLY A 469 -9.69 -18.81 -33.57
N LEU A 470 -9.18 -19.22 -32.41
CA LEU A 470 -9.91 -20.09 -31.45
C LEU A 470 -10.93 -19.35 -30.58
N VAL A 471 -11.13 -18.06 -30.80
CA VAL A 471 -12.22 -17.29 -30.18
C VAL A 471 -13.36 -17.28 -31.19
N ASP A 472 -14.48 -17.90 -30.86
CA ASP A 472 -15.66 -17.93 -31.71
C ASP A 472 -16.51 -16.65 -31.52
N PRO A 473 -16.50 -15.70 -32.47
CA PRO A 473 -17.26 -14.47 -32.36
C PRO A 473 -18.77 -14.70 -32.38
N ASP A 474 -19.26 -15.83 -32.92
CA ASP A 474 -20.69 -16.15 -32.93
C ASP A 474 -21.20 -16.54 -31.53
N THR A 475 -20.27 -16.79 -30.59
CA THR A 475 -20.59 -16.99 -29.17
C THR A 475 -20.46 -15.71 -28.34
N ALA A 476 -20.06 -14.59 -28.95
CA ALA A 476 -19.78 -13.29 -28.32
C ALA A 476 -21.03 -12.40 -28.32
N GLY A 477 -21.54 -12.03 -27.14
CA GLY A 477 -22.89 -11.45 -27.05
C GLY A 477 -23.95 -12.48 -27.46
N GLY A 478 -25.16 -12.40 -26.89
CA GLY A 478 -26.22 -13.37 -27.20
C GLY A 478 -26.81 -14.09 -25.99
N LEU A 479 -26.09 -14.14 -24.86
CA LEU A 479 -26.64 -14.74 -23.64
C LEU A 479 -27.77 -13.86 -23.09
N GLY A 480 -29.01 -14.31 -23.33
CA GLY A 480 -30.23 -13.56 -23.01
C GLY A 480 -30.59 -12.48 -24.04
N GLU A 481 -29.95 -12.44 -25.21
CA GLU A 481 -30.24 -11.40 -26.21
C GLU A 481 -31.71 -11.44 -26.65
N GLY A 482 -32.33 -10.25 -26.67
CA GLY A 482 -33.74 -10.06 -27.00
C GLY A 482 -34.72 -10.47 -25.88
N GLN A 483 -34.24 -11.00 -24.75
CA GLN A 483 -35.07 -11.32 -23.59
C GLN A 483 -35.18 -10.10 -22.65
N GLU A 484 -36.25 -10.06 -21.87
CA GLU A 484 -36.36 -9.14 -20.74
C GLU A 484 -35.39 -9.56 -19.63
N TYR A 485 -34.93 -8.58 -18.85
CA TYR A 485 -34.05 -8.89 -17.72
C TYR A 485 -34.80 -9.69 -16.65
N ASP A 486 -34.20 -10.80 -16.26
CA ASP A 486 -34.59 -11.58 -15.10
C ASP A 486 -33.33 -12.23 -14.49
N VAL A 487 -33.35 -12.48 -13.18
CA VAL A 487 -32.21 -13.08 -12.46
C VAL A 487 -31.84 -14.45 -13.04
N GLY A 488 -32.83 -15.24 -13.45
CA GLY A 488 -32.64 -16.52 -14.12
C GLY A 488 -31.98 -16.40 -15.48
N VAL A 489 -32.22 -15.32 -16.24
CA VAL A 489 -31.56 -15.09 -17.54
C VAL A 489 -30.07 -14.79 -17.35
N VAL A 490 -29.70 -14.09 -16.27
CA VAL A 490 -28.28 -13.83 -15.93
C VAL A 490 -27.54 -15.11 -15.52
N GLN A 491 -28.24 -16.16 -15.10
CA GLN A 491 -27.61 -17.43 -14.71
C GLN A 491 -26.78 -18.04 -15.86
N ALA A 492 -27.24 -17.95 -17.11
CA ALA A 492 -26.46 -18.41 -18.26
C ALA A 492 -25.15 -17.61 -18.45
N THR A 493 -25.16 -16.32 -18.07
CA THR A 493 -23.97 -15.45 -18.05
C THR A 493 -23.00 -15.91 -16.96
N VAL A 494 -23.50 -16.25 -15.76
CA VAL A 494 -22.70 -16.81 -14.66
C VAL A 494 -22.05 -18.13 -15.08
N GLU A 495 -22.78 -19.03 -15.71
CA GLU A 495 -22.27 -20.32 -16.19
C GLU A 495 -21.17 -20.15 -17.24
N ARG A 496 -21.36 -19.22 -18.19
CA ARG A 496 -20.32 -18.89 -19.17
C ARG A 496 -19.10 -18.25 -18.51
N ALA A 497 -19.27 -17.35 -17.55
CA ALA A 497 -18.17 -16.75 -16.80
C ALA A 497 -17.38 -17.83 -16.04
N ARG A 498 -18.07 -18.79 -15.42
CA ARG A 498 -17.46 -19.96 -14.77
C ARG A 498 -16.68 -20.82 -15.77
N ALA A 499 -17.23 -21.06 -16.96
CA ALA A 499 -16.55 -21.80 -18.02
C ALA A 499 -15.29 -21.06 -18.54
N ASN A 500 -15.32 -19.73 -18.62
CA ASN A 500 -14.21 -18.89 -19.06
C ASN A 500 -13.16 -18.63 -17.97
N ARG A 501 -13.48 -18.89 -16.68
CA ARG A 501 -12.63 -18.57 -15.53
C ARG A 501 -11.20 -19.08 -15.72
N GLY A 502 -10.24 -18.17 -15.54
CA GLY A 502 -8.81 -18.44 -15.62
C GLY A 502 -8.25 -18.58 -17.04
N ALA A 503 -9.06 -18.50 -18.11
CA ALA A 503 -8.58 -18.60 -19.48
C ALA A 503 -7.58 -17.48 -19.84
N LEU A 504 -7.94 -16.22 -19.57
CA LEU A 504 -7.07 -15.06 -19.78
C LEU A 504 -5.74 -15.20 -19.02
N GLY A 505 -5.79 -15.56 -17.74
CA GLY A 505 -4.60 -15.78 -16.93
C GLY A 505 -3.72 -16.92 -17.44
N GLN A 506 -4.31 -18.03 -17.88
CA GLN A 506 -3.59 -19.14 -18.52
C GLN A 506 -2.93 -18.70 -19.83
N TYR A 507 -3.59 -17.84 -20.60
CA TYR A 507 -3.04 -17.35 -21.86
C TYR A 507 -1.88 -16.37 -21.65
N CYS A 508 -2.02 -15.36 -20.77
CA CYS A 508 -0.90 -14.49 -20.41
C CYS A 508 0.30 -15.29 -19.89
N ASN A 509 0.05 -16.34 -19.10
CA ASN A 509 1.09 -17.27 -18.64
C ASN A 509 1.78 -18.01 -19.79
N ALA A 510 1.03 -18.49 -20.78
CA ALA A 510 1.59 -19.15 -21.96
C ALA A 510 2.43 -18.18 -22.81
N LEU A 511 1.99 -16.93 -22.96
CA LEU A 511 2.76 -15.88 -23.67
C LEU A 511 4.06 -15.55 -22.93
N MET A 512 4.04 -15.41 -21.61
CA MET A 512 5.25 -15.22 -20.80
C MET A 512 6.21 -16.40 -20.93
N LEU A 513 5.71 -17.63 -20.88
CA LEU A 513 6.52 -18.83 -21.08
C LEU A 513 7.16 -18.84 -22.48
N ALA A 514 6.37 -18.55 -23.52
CA ALA A 514 6.88 -18.50 -24.89
C ALA A 514 7.98 -17.45 -25.05
N LYS A 515 7.75 -16.24 -24.54
CA LYS A 515 8.71 -15.14 -24.61
C LYS A 515 9.99 -15.44 -23.83
N ALA A 516 9.86 -15.95 -22.61
CA ALA A 516 11.03 -16.27 -21.78
C ALA A 516 11.87 -17.41 -22.37
N LEU A 517 11.24 -18.46 -22.89
CA LEU A 517 11.92 -19.67 -23.36
C LEU A 517 12.42 -19.56 -24.81
N PHE A 518 11.69 -18.85 -25.67
CA PHE A 518 11.91 -18.85 -27.12
C PHE A 518 12.07 -17.44 -27.73
N GLY A 519 11.96 -16.38 -26.92
CA GLY A 519 12.26 -15.00 -27.33
C GLY A 519 11.11 -14.23 -27.98
N GLY A 520 9.94 -14.84 -28.20
CA GLY A 520 8.79 -14.19 -28.84
C GLY A 520 7.45 -14.86 -28.57
N LEU A 521 6.45 -14.55 -29.40
CA LEU A 521 5.14 -15.19 -29.37
C LEU A 521 5.25 -16.69 -29.75
N PRO A 522 4.29 -17.53 -29.31
CA PRO A 522 4.12 -18.87 -29.89
C PRO A 522 3.98 -18.80 -31.42
N GLU A 523 4.39 -19.84 -32.14
CA GLU A 523 4.29 -19.88 -33.62
C GLU A 523 2.84 -19.74 -34.10
N ARG A 524 1.91 -20.41 -33.40
CA ARG A 524 0.47 -20.44 -33.72
C ARG A 524 -0.36 -20.15 -32.47
N PRO A 525 -0.40 -18.87 -32.04
CA PRO A 525 -1.19 -18.47 -30.87
C PRO A 525 -2.69 -18.63 -31.15
N PRO A 526 -3.53 -18.86 -30.12
CA PRO A 526 -4.95 -19.11 -30.28
C PRO A 526 -5.70 -17.92 -30.90
N ALA A 527 -5.43 -16.71 -30.41
CA ALA A 527 -6.03 -15.45 -30.86
C ALA A 527 -5.18 -14.26 -30.35
N PRO A 528 -5.37 -13.04 -30.88
CA PRO A 528 -4.86 -11.81 -30.27
C PRO A 528 -5.20 -11.70 -28.77
N LEU A 529 -4.32 -11.07 -27.98
CA LEU A 529 -4.55 -10.91 -26.54
C LEU A 529 -5.82 -10.11 -26.24
N GLU A 530 -6.07 -9.01 -26.98
CA GLU A 530 -7.27 -8.19 -26.81
C GLU A 530 -8.56 -8.99 -27.06
N ASP A 531 -8.60 -9.86 -28.06
CA ASP A 531 -9.78 -10.70 -28.34
C ASP A 531 -10.11 -11.62 -27.15
N ILE A 532 -9.08 -12.12 -26.46
CA ILE A 532 -9.25 -12.98 -25.27
C ILE A 532 -9.63 -12.15 -24.03
N ILE A 533 -9.09 -10.94 -23.87
CA ILE A 533 -9.53 -9.98 -22.84
C ILE A 533 -11.01 -9.67 -23.04
N ASP A 534 -11.40 -9.28 -24.25
CA ASP A 534 -12.77 -8.94 -24.59
C ASP A 534 -13.72 -10.09 -24.37
N SER A 535 -13.32 -11.30 -24.75
CA SER A 535 -14.10 -12.52 -24.52
C SER A 535 -14.26 -12.85 -23.04
N ALA A 536 -13.25 -12.59 -22.22
CA ALA A 536 -13.27 -12.86 -20.79
C ALA A 536 -14.13 -11.85 -20.02
N VAL A 537 -14.06 -10.55 -20.36
CA VAL A 537 -14.63 -9.47 -19.53
C VAL A 537 -15.64 -8.55 -20.23
N LYS A 538 -15.79 -8.60 -21.55
CA LYS A 538 -16.72 -7.73 -22.31
C LYS A 538 -17.86 -8.51 -22.98
N THR A 539 -17.54 -9.54 -23.76
CA THR A 539 -18.49 -10.20 -24.67
C THR A 539 -18.96 -11.57 -24.18
N GLY A 540 -18.15 -12.28 -23.38
CA GLY A 540 -18.46 -13.61 -22.90
C GLY A 540 -18.30 -14.72 -23.94
N ALA A 541 -17.55 -14.49 -25.03
CA ALA A 541 -17.28 -15.52 -26.04
C ALA A 541 -16.63 -16.76 -25.39
N ASP A 542 -16.87 -17.95 -25.94
CA ASP A 542 -16.37 -19.19 -25.35
C ASP A 542 -14.84 -19.26 -25.45
N LEU A 543 -14.17 -19.44 -24.30
CA LEU A 543 -12.72 -19.56 -24.20
C LEU A 543 -12.25 -21.00 -23.93
N SER A 544 -13.13 -22.00 -24.06
CA SER A 544 -12.83 -23.41 -23.83
C SER A 544 -11.67 -23.94 -24.70
N ASP A 545 -11.64 -23.56 -25.98
CA ASP A 545 -10.56 -23.93 -26.90
C ASP A 545 -9.24 -23.21 -26.59
N VAL A 546 -9.30 -21.95 -26.16
CA VAL A 546 -8.12 -21.19 -25.69
C VAL A 546 -7.52 -21.86 -24.44
N ARG A 547 -8.35 -22.29 -23.49
CA ARG A 547 -7.90 -23.04 -22.29
C ARG A 547 -7.26 -24.36 -22.69
N THR A 548 -7.89 -25.11 -23.59
CA THR A 548 -7.37 -26.38 -24.10
C THR A 548 -6.01 -26.18 -24.76
N TRP A 549 -5.88 -25.14 -25.60
CA TRP A 549 -4.61 -24.77 -26.22
C TRP A 549 -3.52 -24.47 -25.17
N CYS A 550 -3.82 -23.69 -24.13
CA CYS A 550 -2.86 -23.35 -23.07
C CYS A 550 -2.39 -24.58 -22.28
N GLN A 551 -3.30 -25.52 -22.03
CA GLN A 551 -2.99 -26.79 -21.38
C GLN A 551 -2.11 -27.67 -22.26
N VAL A 552 -2.45 -27.82 -23.54
CA VAL A 552 -1.65 -28.59 -24.50
C VAL A 552 -0.26 -27.99 -24.64
N TYR A 553 -0.15 -26.67 -24.79
CA TYR A 553 1.12 -25.95 -24.85
C TYR A 553 1.98 -26.21 -23.60
N SER A 554 1.40 -26.09 -22.40
CA SER A 554 2.14 -26.37 -21.16
C SER A 554 2.55 -27.84 -21.02
N GLN A 555 1.68 -28.78 -21.41
CA GLN A 555 1.98 -30.21 -21.38
C GLN A 555 3.08 -30.59 -22.36
N GLU A 556 3.13 -29.96 -23.54
CA GLU A 556 4.19 -30.13 -24.52
C GLU A 556 5.56 -29.75 -23.93
N LEU A 557 5.66 -28.61 -23.24
CA LEU A 557 6.89 -28.17 -22.57
C LEU A 557 7.37 -29.20 -21.54
N VAL A 558 6.45 -29.71 -20.72
CA VAL A 558 6.76 -30.75 -19.72
C VAL A 558 7.19 -32.06 -20.40
N ARG A 559 6.48 -32.50 -21.44
CA ARG A 559 6.77 -33.74 -22.17
C ARG A 559 8.13 -33.71 -22.86
N LYS A 560 8.52 -32.55 -23.40
CA LYS A 560 9.82 -32.33 -24.05
C LYS A 560 10.95 -32.10 -23.05
N GLU A 561 10.66 -32.11 -21.74
CA GLU A 561 11.59 -31.80 -20.65
C GLU A 561 12.27 -30.43 -20.85
N THR A 562 11.57 -29.47 -21.46
CA THR A 562 12.07 -28.11 -21.68
C THR A 562 12.37 -27.48 -20.31
N PRO A 563 13.62 -27.05 -20.05
CA PRO A 563 13.95 -26.35 -18.81
C PRO A 563 13.14 -25.05 -18.70
N VAL A 564 12.50 -24.81 -17.55
CA VAL A 564 11.69 -23.61 -17.28
C VAL A 564 12.28 -22.82 -16.09
N PRO A 565 12.36 -21.48 -16.17
CA PRO A 565 12.72 -20.62 -15.04
C PRO A 565 11.86 -20.87 -13.81
N ALA A 566 12.47 -20.94 -12.63
CA ALA A 566 11.79 -21.36 -11.41
C ALA A 566 10.56 -20.48 -11.10
N ILE A 567 10.70 -19.17 -11.33
CA ILE A 567 9.63 -18.18 -11.12
C ILE A 567 8.39 -18.41 -12.01
N LEU A 568 8.54 -19.12 -13.14
CA LEU A 568 7.46 -19.40 -14.08
C LEU A 568 6.84 -20.80 -13.88
N HIS A 569 7.34 -21.64 -12.96
CA HIS A 569 6.84 -23.01 -12.78
C HIS A 569 5.35 -23.05 -12.42
N ARG A 570 4.89 -22.14 -11.57
CA ARG A 570 3.47 -22.05 -11.19
C ARG A 570 2.55 -21.52 -12.30
N ARG A 571 3.14 -20.94 -13.35
CA ARG A 571 2.43 -20.41 -14.52
C ARG A 571 2.10 -21.48 -15.57
N LEU A 572 2.67 -22.68 -15.47
CA LEU A 572 2.31 -23.80 -16.33
C LEU A 572 0.87 -24.29 -16.05
N SER A 573 0.07 -24.40 -17.11
CA SER A 573 -1.31 -24.91 -17.08
C SER A 573 -1.36 -26.44 -17.01
N VAL A 574 -0.67 -27.02 -16.03
CA VAL A 574 -0.63 -28.47 -15.76
C VAL A 574 -1.00 -28.78 -14.31
N PRO A 575 -1.59 -29.96 -14.02
CA PRO A 575 -1.89 -30.36 -12.64
C PRO A 575 -0.65 -30.42 -11.75
N GLY A 576 -0.81 -30.11 -10.46
CA GLY A 576 0.29 -29.94 -9.50
C GLY A 576 1.30 -31.11 -9.42
N ARG A 577 0.84 -32.36 -9.56
CA ARG A 577 1.74 -33.54 -9.56
C ARG A 577 2.72 -33.56 -10.75
N ARG A 578 2.30 -33.08 -11.92
CA ARG A 578 3.16 -32.96 -13.12
C ARG A 578 4.00 -31.67 -13.10
N ARG A 579 3.59 -30.67 -12.32
CA ARG A 579 4.36 -29.44 -12.12
C ARG A 579 5.63 -29.71 -11.30
N ALA A 580 5.57 -30.61 -10.33
CA ALA A 580 6.73 -30.99 -9.50
C ALA A 580 7.85 -31.71 -10.29
N SER A 581 7.55 -32.25 -11.48
CA SER A 581 8.53 -32.89 -12.37
C SER A 581 9.11 -31.94 -13.43
N VAL A 582 8.77 -30.64 -13.39
CA VAL A 582 9.30 -29.67 -14.35
C VAL A 582 10.78 -29.44 -14.05
N ARG A 583 11.61 -29.57 -15.09
CA ARG A 583 13.04 -29.29 -14.99
C ARG A 583 13.26 -27.78 -14.85
N ALA A 584 13.89 -27.36 -13.75
CA ALA A 584 14.32 -25.98 -13.60
C ALA A 584 15.51 -25.67 -14.52
N THR A 585 15.58 -24.45 -15.03
CA THR A 585 16.82 -23.89 -15.58
C THR A 585 17.85 -23.67 -14.48
N THR A 586 19.13 -23.65 -14.83
CA THR A 586 20.24 -23.39 -13.88
C THR A 586 20.92 -22.04 -14.11
N GLU A 587 20.81 -21.46 -15.31
CA GLU A 587 21.51 -20.24 -15.71
C GLU A 587 20.63 -19.28 -16.53
N HIS A 588 19.30 -19.38 -16.40
CA HIS A 588 18.42 -18.46 -17.12
C HIS A 588 18.46 -17.06 -16.48
N TRP A 589 18.30 -16.00 -17.28
CA TRP A 589 18.38 -14.61 -16.80
C TRP A 589 17.33 -14.30 -15.71
N LEU A 590 16.11 -14.85 -15.82
CA LEU A 590 15.08 -14.76 -14.78
C LEU A 590 15.49 -15.41 -13.46
N ASP A 591 16.24 -16.53 -13.48
CA ASP A 591 16.69 -17.16 -12.24
C ASP A 591 17.79 -16.32 -11.57
N ARG A 592 18.69 -15.71 -12.36
CA ARG A 592 19.68 -14.76 -11.85
C ARG A 592 19.02 -13.52 -11.25
N LEU A 593 18.02 -12.96 -11.93
CA LEU A 593 17.23 -11.85 -11.43
C LEU A 593 16.55 -12.21 -10.11
N LEU A 594 15.88 -13.37 -10.04
CA LEU A 594 15.23 -13.84 -8.82
C LEU A 594 16.23 -14.03 -7.68
N ALA A 595 17.39 -14.63 -7.94
CA ALA A 595 18.45 -14.79 -6.95
C ALA A 595 18.97 -13.43 -6.45
N GLY A 596 19.13 -12.45 -7.34
CA GLY A 596 19.52 -11.08 -6.99
C GLY A 596 18.46 -10.36 -6.13
N VAL A 597 17.17 -10.52 -6.45
CA VAL A 597 16.06 -9.98 -5.65
C VAL A 597 16.05 -10.61 -4.26
N GLN A 598 16.22 -11.92 -4.16
CA GLN A 598 16.31 -12.63 -2.87
C GLN A 598 17.52 -12.17 -2.05
N ALA A 599 18.68 -11.98 -2.69
CA ALA A 599 19.86 -11.45 -2.03
C ALA A 599 19.65 -10.01 -1.52
N HIS A 600 18.97 -9.17 -2.31
CA HIS A 600 18.60 -7.81 -1.89
C HIS A 600 17.66 -7.83 -0.70
N ILE A 601 16.61 -8.66 -0.71
CA ILE A 601 15.69 -8.82 0.43
C ILE A 601 16.47 -9.21 1.68
N GLN A 602 17.35 -10.21 1.61
CA GLN A 602 18.18 -10.64 2.74
C GLN A 602 19.10 -9.52 3.24
N ALA A 603 19.67 -8.72 2.33
CA ALA A 603 20.52 -7.58 2.69
C ALA A 603 19.72 -6.48 3.41
N VAL A 604 18.52 -6.16 2.93
CA VAL A 604 17.60 -5.19 3.56
C VAL A 604 17.14 -5.70 4.92
N GLU A 605 16.79 -6.99 5.06
CA GLU A 605 16.44 -7.60 6.35
C GLU A 605 17.61 -7.57 7.34
N ALA A 606 18.84 -7.81 6.88
CA ALA A 606 20.02 -7.69 7.72
C ALA A 606 20.25 -6.24 8.19
N ARG A 607 20.13 -5.26 7.28
CA ARG A 607 20.20 -3.82 7.64
C ARG A 607 19.06 -3.42 8.58
N ARG A 608 17.84 -3.92 8.37
CA ARG A 608 16.69 -3.73 9.27
C ARG A 608 17.03 -4.12 10.70
N GLU A 609 17.63 -5.29 10.91
CA GLU A 609 17.99 -5.73 12.27
C GLU A 609 19.12 -4.89 12.88
N VAL A 610 20.07 -4.41 12.08
CA VAL A 610 21.10 -3.46 12.55
C VAL A 610 20.45 -2.14 12.99
N LEU A 611 19.55 -1.58 12.19
CA LEU A 611 18.85 -0.33 12.51
C LEU A 611 17.93 -0.48 13.72
N ALA A 612 17.18 -1.57 13.78
CA ALA A 612 16.33 -1.89 14.93
C ALA A 612 17.16 -2.11 16.21
N GLY A 613 18.39 -2.64 16.09
CA GLY A 613 19.32 -2.78 17.22
C GLY A 613 19.91 -1.45 17.71
N LYS A 614 19.97 -0.42 16.85
CA LYS A 614 20.38 0.95 17.21
C LYS A 614 19.23 1.79 17.75
N ALA A 615 18.00 1.35 17.59
CA ALA A 615 16.83 2.13 17.98
C ALA A 615 16.75 2.30 19.51
N TYR A 616 16.52 3.54 19.96
CA TYR A 616 16.50 3.87 21.38
C TYR A 616 15.54 5.02 21.68
N PRO A 617 14.66 4.90 22.70
CA PRO A 617 13.72 5.97 23.01
C PRO A 617 14.41 7.27 23.46
N PRO A 618 13.79 8.43 23.23
CA PRO A 618 14.37 9.72 23.57
C PRO A 618 14.32 9.97 25.08
N ARG A 619 15.27 10.78 25.59
CA ARG A 619 15.40 11.14 27.02
C ARG A 619 14.06 11.50 27.66
N ARG A 620 13.27 12.33 27.00
CA ARG A 620 12.03 12.89 27.56
C ARG A 620 11.03 11.78 27.96
N LEU A 621 11.07 10.63 27.29
CA LEU A 621 10.31 9.45 27.70
C LEU A 621 10.79 8.89 29.05
N PHE A 622 12.10 8.80 29.25
CA PHE A 622 12.68 8.38 30.52
C PHE A 622 12.34 9.35 31.65
N ASP A 623 12.53 10.65 31.42
CA ASP A 623 12.22 11.70 32.40
C ASP A 623 10.75 11.62 32.84
N GLY A 624 9.82 11.38 31.90
CA GLY A 624 8.39 11.25 32.17
C GLY A 624 7.95 9.97 32.88
N VAL A 625 8.87 9.05 33.20
CA VAL A 625 8.56 7.76 33.87
C VAL A 625 9.40 7.57 35.14
N PHE A 626 10.56 8.21 35.24
CA PHE A 626 11.47 8.05 36.38
C PHE A 626 10.90 8.52 37.72
N ASP A 627 9.94 9.45 37.69
CA ASP A 627 9.20 9.88 38.88
C ASP A 627 8.14 8.85 39.32
N GLU A 628 7.90 7.80 38.52
CA GLU A 628 6.92 6.74 38.76
C GLU A 628 7.52 5.33 38.55
N PRO A 629 8.49 4.88 39.38
CA PRO A 629 9.19 3.61 39.18
C PRO A 629 8.28 2.37 39.19
N GLU A 630 7.12 2.44 39.85
CA GLU A 630 6.08 1.40 39.80
C GLU A 630 5.57 1.16 38.37
N MET A 631 5.51 2.20 37.53
CA MET A 631 5.02 2.10 36.15
C MET A 631 6.00 1.34 35.27
N ILE A 632 7.30 1.38 35.56
CA ILE A 632 8.32 0.57 34.87
C ILE A 632 8.12 -0.91 35.20
N GLU A 633 7.86 -1.24 36.47
CA GLU A 633 7.59 -2.62 36.90
C GLU A 633 6.28 -3.15 36.27
N LEU A 634 5.21 -2.34 36.25
CA LEU A 634 3.95 -2.68 35.59
C LEU A 634 4.10 -2.80 34.06
N GLY A 635 4.88 -1.91 33.44
CA GLY A 635 5.20 -1.96 32.02
C GLY A 635 6.00 -3.21 31.64
N ALA A 636 6.97 -3.61 32.46
CA ALA A 636 7.71 -4.86 32.27
C ALA A 636 6.79 -6.08 32.36
N ARG A 637 5.80 -6.06 33.27
CA ARG A 637 4.77 -7.09 33.38
C ARG A 637 3.86 -7.12 32.16
N PHE A 638 3.44 -5.96 31.66
CA PHE A 638 2.67 -5.85 30.41
C PHE A 638 3.39 -6.54 29.25
N ASN A 639 4.67 -6.20 29.03
CA ASN A 639 5.50 -6.84 27.99
C ASN A 639 5.64 -8.37 28.21
N ALA A 640 5.77 -8.80 29.46
CA ALA A 640 5.87 -10.23 29.80
C ALA A 640 4.56 -11.00 29.53
N VAL A 641 3.39 -10.38 29.71
CA VAL A 641 2.08 -10.98 29.39
C VAL A 641 1.99 -11.24 27.88
N TYR A 642 2.34 -10.26 27.07
CA TYR A 642 2.34 -10.39 25.61
C TYR A 642 3.31 -11.49 25.15
N ALA A 643 4.59 -11.38 25.53
CA ALA A 643 5.63 -12.33 25.13
C ALA A 643 5.37 -13.76 25.68
N GLY A 644 4.83 -13.87 26.90
CA GLY A 644 4.48 -15.14 27.51
C GLY A 644 3.35 -15.85 26.77
N THR A 645 2.38 -15.10 26.24
CA THR A 645 1.27 -15.65 25.46
C THR A 645 1.75 -16.17 24.10
N LEU A 646 2.63 -15.43 23.41
CA LEU A 646 3.23 -15.87 22.15
C LEU A 646 4.08 -17.14 22.29
N ASN A 647 4.82 -17.28 23.40
CA ASN A 647 5.77 -18.36 23.63
C ASN A 647 5.19 -19.63 24.28
N ARG A 648 3.86 -19.71 24.51
CA ARG A 648 3.23 -20.91 25.09
C ARG A 648 3.37 -22.11 24.15
N ARG A 649 4.35 -22.98 24.44
CA ARG A 649 4.68 -24.22 23.71
C ARG A 649 3.52 -25.21 23.48
N LYS A 650 2.42 -25.13 24.25
CA LYS A 650 1.23 -25.97 24.05
C LYS A 650 0.35 -25.53 22.87
N ILE A 651 0.66 -24.40 22.23
CA ILE A 651 -0.09 -23.80 21.12
C ILE A 651 0.65 -24.05 19.79
N GLY A 652 1.30 -25.20 19.63
CA GLY A 652 2.07 -25.54 18.41
C GLY A 652 1.21 -25.87 17.19
N ALA A 653 -0.09 -26.13 17.39
CA ALA A 653 -1.04 -26.49 16.33
C ALA A 653 -1.96 -25.32 15.91
N VAL A 654 -1.84 -24.15 16.54
CA VAL A 654 -2.70 -23.01 16.22
C VAL A 654 -1.98 -22.08 15.23
N PRO A 655 -2.69 -21.61 14.18
CA PRO A 655 -2.17 -20.62 13.25
C PRO A 655 -1.53 -19.41 13.93
N GLN A 656 -0.51 -18.85 13.29
CA GLN A 656 0.24 -17.70 13.79
C GLN A 656 -0.66 -16.49 14.08
N GLU A 657 -1.63 -16.23 13.22
CA GLU A 657 -2.60 -15.14 13.34
C GLU A 657 -3.42 -15.25 14.64
N THR A 658 -3.93 -16.44 14.93
CA THR A 658 -4.68 -16.68 16.17
C THR A 658 -3.78 -16.51 17.40
N ARG A 659 -2.50 -16.91 17.33
CA ARG A 659 -1.54 -16.68 18.43
C ARG A 659 -1.29 -15.19 18.66
N LEU A 660 -1.17 -14.39 17.61
CA LEU A 660 -1.04 -12.94 17.68
C LEU A 660 -2.30 -12.30 18.27
N ALA A 661 -3.48 -12.73 17.84
CA ALA A 661 -4.77 -12.26 18.38
C ALA A 661 -4.91 -12.56 19.89
N MET A 662 -4.54 -13.77 20.32
CA MET A 662 -4.55 -14.13 21.74
C MET A 662 -3.55 -13.29 22.56
N ALA A 663 -2.34 -13.05 22.05
CA ALA A 663 -1.34 -12.25 22.73
C ALA A 663 -1.78 -10.79 22.88
N ARG A 664 -2.41 -10.24 21.84
CA ARG A 664 -3.04 -8.92 21.87
C ARG A 664 -4.15 -8.84 22.91
N GLN A 665 -5.12 -9.77 22.89
CA GLN A 665 -6.22 -9.78 23.84
C GLN A 665 -5.71 -9.85 25.29
N ALA A 666 -4.65 -10.62 25.54
CA ALA A 666 -4.02 -10.68 26.86
C ALA A 666 -3.38 -9.34 27.28
N ALA A 667 -2.76 -8.63 26.34
CA ALA A 667 -2.18 -7.30 26.57
C ALA A 667 -3.26 -6.25 26.84
N GLU A 668 -4.34 -6.24 26.05
CA GLU A 668 -5.51 -5.35 26.26
C GLU A 668 -6.16 -5.64 27.63
N SER A 669 -6.41 -6.90 27.94
CA SER A 669 -6.97 -7.33 29.23
C SER A 669 -6.09 -6.96 30.42
N PHE A 670 -4.78 -6.82 30.23
CA PHE A 670 -3.88 -6.32 31.27
C PHE A 670 -4.08 -4.83 31.51
N LEU A 671 -4.15 -4.01 30.45
CA LEU A 671 -4.35 -2.57 30.55
C LEU A 671 -5.73 -2.21 31.11
N ASP A 672 -6.77 -2.95 30.72
CA ASP A 672 -8.16 -2.68 31.14
C ASP A 672 -8.41 -2.87 32.65
N GLN A 673 -7.43 -3.41 33.39
CA GLN A 673 -7.45 -3.47 34.86
C GLN A 673 -7.13 -2.12 35.52
N PHE A 674 -6.70 -1.13 34.74
CA PHE A 674 -6.23 0.17 35.24
C PHE A 674 -7.04 1.32 34.62
N LEU A 675 -7.07 2.47 35.31
CA LEU A 675 -7.67 3.71 34.81
C LEU A 675 -6.88 4.25 33.61
N PRO A 676 -7.52 4.97 32.65
CA PRO A 676 -6.87 5.44 31.42
C PRO A 676 -5.54 6.17 31.63
N GLU A 677 -5.45 7.07 32.60
CA GLU A 677 -4.23 7.84 32.90
C GLU A 677 -3.10 6.92 33.36
N ARG A 678 -3.45 5.86 34.10
CA ARG A 678 -2.51 4.84 34.56
C ARG A 678 -2.13 3.88 33.43
N GLN A 679 -3.02 3.61 32.48
CA GLN A 679 -2.69 2.84 31.28
C GLN A 679 -1.62 3.55 30.45
N GLU A 680 -1.74 4.86 30.25
CA GLU A 680 -0.74 5.66 29.54
C GLU A 680 0.63 5.61 30.25
N ALA A 681 0.64 5.77 31.57
CA ALA A 681 1.87 5.67 32.37
C ALA A 681 2.50 4.26 32.30
N ILE A 682 1.69 3.20 32.33
CA ILE A 682 2.13 1.81 32.14
C ILE A 682 2.75 1.61 30.75
N LEU A 683 2.18 2.20 29.70
CA LEU A 683 2.72 2.09 28.34
C LEU A 683 4.05 2.80 28.19
N ARG A 684 4.22 4.00 28.78
CA ARG A 684 5.54 4.65 28.86
C ARG A 684 6.53 3.80 29.66
N GLY A 685 6.09 3.24 30.79
CA GLY A 685 6.87 2.28 31.58
C GLY A 685 7.26 1.04 30.80
N ALA A 686 6.38 0.54 29.92
CA ALA A 686 6.64 -0.62 29.07
C ALA A 686 7.74 -0.31 28.04
N MET A 687 7.68 0.85 27.39
CA MET A 687 8.72 1.32 26.47
C MET A 687 10.09 1.44 27.16
N VAL A 688 10.13 2.13 28.31
CA VAL A 688 11.36 2.33 29.11
C VAL A 688 11.91 0.99 29.62
N SER A 689 11.04 0.09 30.10
CA SER A 689 11.46 -1.22 30.63
C SER A 689 12.19 -2.09 29.60
N LEU A 690 11.90 -1.93 28.31
CA LEU A 690 12.56 -2.67 27.23
C LEU A 690 13.91 -2.06 26.89
N ALA A 691 13.98 -0.73 26.77
CA ALA A 691 15.22 -0.01 26.50
C ALA A 691 16.29 -0.20 27.59
N MET A 692 15.87 -0.59 28.81
CA MET A 692 16.76 -0.87 29.93
C MET A 692 17.15 -2.35 30.09
N ASN A 693 16.50 -3.26 29.38
CA ASN A 693 16.81 -4.68 29.46
C ASN A 693 17.75 -5.07 28.31
N ASP A 694 19.05 -5.24 28.58
CA ASP A 694 20.09 -5.68 27.63
C ASP A 694 19.92 -7.11 27.09
N ARG A 695 18.72 -7.69 27.15
CA ARG A 695 18.46 -9.01 26.57
C ARG A 695 18.04 -8.86 25.11
N PRO A 696 18.91 -9.17 24.14
CA PRO A 696 18.53 -9.20 22.73
C PRO A 696 17.35 -10.17 22.55
N GLY A 697 16.28 -9.70 21.90
CA GLY A 697 15.12 -10.53 21.51
C GLY A 697 13.79 -10.26 22.22
N ARG A 698 13.68 -9.31 23.16
CA ARG A 698 12.38 -8.80 23.63
C ARG A 698 12.03 -7.51 22.89
N GLY A 699 11.27 -7.64 21.81
CA GLY A 699 10.81 -6.48 21.03
C GLY A 699 9.72 -5.67 21.75
N ASP A 700 9.60 -4.41 21.37
CA ASP A 700 8.60 -3.43 21.79
C ASP A 700 7.27 -3.56 21.02
N ALA A 701 7.08 -4.65 20.29
CA ALA A 701 5.88 -4.94 19.52
C ALA A 701 4.58 -4.82 20.35
N ALA A 702 4.63 -5.12 21.64
CA ALA A 702 3.46 -5.06 22.53
C ALA A 702 2.85 -3.65 22.64
N VAL A 703 3.67 -2.60 22.60
CA VAL A 703 3.19 -1.21 22.69
C VAL A 703 2.76 -0.66 21.33
N TRP A 704 3.05 -1.36 20.24
CA TRP A 704 2.72 -0.99 18.85
C TRP A 704 1.66 -1.88 18.21
N LEU A 705 0.88 -2.61 19.02
CA LEU A 705 -0.25 -3.39 18.49
C LEU A 705 -1.33 -2.43 17.96
N GLY A 706 -1.47 -2.34 16.63
CA GLY A 706 -2.47 -1.55 15.92
C GLY A 706 -3.90 -2.05 16.15
N ASP A 707 -4.88 -1.70 15.33
CA ASP A 707 -6.21 -2.36 15.32
C ASP A 707 -6.15 -3.61 14.41
N VAL A 708 -6.85 -4.71 14.74
CA VAL A 708 -6.84 -5.90 13.87
C VAL A 708 -7.78 -5.64 12.71
N THR A 709 -7.29 -5.72 11.49
CA THR A 709 -8.09 -5.95 10.28
C THR A 709 -7.91 -7.40 9.83
N VAL A 710 -8.97 -8.20 9.84
CA VAL A 710 -9.01 -9.52 9.17
C VAL A 710 -9.87 -9.35 7.92
N GLY A 711 -9.33 -9.68 6.74
CA GLY A 711 -10.07 -9.56 5.48
C GLY A 711 -10.52 -8.13 5.13
N GLY A 712 -9.81 -7.10 5.59
CA GLY A 712 -10.23 -5.70 5.43
C GLY A 712 -11.30 -5.24 6.43
N VAL A 713 -11.82 -6.13 7.27
CA VAL A 713 -12.76 -5.82 8.35
C VAL A 713 -12.00 -5.62 9.65
N VAL A 714 -12.14 -4.45 10.26
CA VAL A 714 -11.62 -4.20 11.61
C VAL A 714 -12.37 -5.12 12.56
N LEU A 715 -11.70 -6.12 13.16
CA LEU A 715 -12.32 -6.89 14.23
C LEU A 715 -12.68 -5.93 15.36
N PRO A 716 -13.91 -6.01 15.90
CA PRO A 716 -14.36 -5.11 16.95
C PRO A 716 -13.49 -5.30 18.19
N GLY A 717 -12.47 -4.44 18.35
CA GLY A 717 -12.00 -4.07 19.68
C GLY A 717 -13.22 -3.65 20.47
N GLY A 718 -13.43 -4.28 21.63
CA GLY A 718 -14.71 -4.29 22.34
C GLY A 718 -15.45 -2.96 22.27
N ARG A 719 -16.54 -2.91 21.49
CA ARG A 719 -17.46 -1.77 21.48
C ARG A 719 -17.99 -1.62 22.90
N ARG A 720 -17.94 -0.41 23.47
CA ARG A 720 -18.81 -0.09 24.62
C ARG A 720 -20.26 -0.17 24.16
N VAL A 721 -21.17 -0.47 25.10
CA VAL A 721 -22.60 -0.20 24.93
C VAL A 721 -22.73 1.30 24.63
N GLY A 722 -22.94 1.66 23.36
CA GLY A 722 -22.89 3.06 22.88
C GLY A 722 -22.20 3.27 21.52
N GLY A 723 -21.50 2.28 20.96
CA GLY A 723 -21.01 2.35 19.57
C GLY A 723 -19.65 3.01 19.34
N GLU A 724 -19.05 3.64 20.36
CA GLU A 724 -17.70 4.22 20.24
C GLU A 724 -16.59 3.14 20.22
N ARG A 725 -15.70 3.25 19.24
CA ARG A 725 -14.54 2.36 19.00
C ARG A 725 -13.42 2.69 19.99
N GLN A 726 -12.95 1.69 20.76
CA GLN A 726 -11.77 1.91 21.60
C GLN A 726 -10.49 2.01 20.76
N PRO A 727 -9.57 2.94 21.05
CA PRO A 727 -8.27 2.98 20.39
C PRO A 727 -7.43 1.76 20.78
N GLY A 728 -6.85 1.08 19.77
CA GLY A 728 -5.87 0.02 19.97
C GLY A 728 -4.63 0.49 20.74
N ILE A 729 -3.80 -0.47 21.19
CA ILE A 729 -2.66 -0.18 22.08
C ILE A 729 -1.69 0.81 21.44
N ALA A 730 -1.42 0.72 20.14
CA ALA A 730 -0.54 1.67 19.44
C ALA A 730 -1.01 3.13 19.55
N ARG A 731 -2.33 3.38 19.46
CA ARG A 731 -2.90 4.73 19.63
C ARG A 731 -2.81 5.20 21.08
N ARG A 732 -3.06 4.29 22.05
CA ARG A 732 -2.85 4.60 23.47
C ARG A 732 -1.38 4.95 23.76
N SER A 733 -0.45 4.27 23.10
CA SER A 733 0.99 4.56 23.16
C SER A 733 1.33 5.95 22.60
N ILE A 734 0.82 6.31 21.41
CA ILE A 734 1.00 7.66 20.84
C ILE A 734 0.46 8.73 21.78
N ARG A 735 -0.75 8.54 22.32
CA ARG A 735 -1.34 9.45 23.31
C ARG A 735 -0.47 9.56 24.58
N ALA A 736 0.06 8.44 25.07
CA ALA A 736 0.95 8.43 26.22
C ALA A 736 2.24 9.22 25.99
N LEU A 737 2.75 9.26 24.75
CA LEU A 737 3.90 10.08 24.34
C LEU A 737 3.53 11.56 24.17
N ARG A 738 2.33 11.88 23.66
CA ARG A 738 1.80 13.26 23.64
C ARG A 738 1.62 13.84 25.03
N ALA A 739 1.17 13.04 26.00
CA ALA A 739 0.95 13.46 27.38
C ALA A 739 2.22 13.97 28.08
N ILE A 740 3.41 13.55 27.62
CA ILE A 740 4.70 14.04 28.11
C ILE A 740 5.32 15.09 27.17
N GLY A 741 4.61 15.48 26.10
CA GLY A 741 5.02 16.41 25.05
C GLY A 741 6.17 15.90 24.19
N LEU A 742 6.30 14.59 24.04
CA LEU A 742 7.28 13.99 23.12
C LEU A 742 6.78 13.98 21.68
N LEU A 743 5.46 13.85 21.51
CA LEU A 743 4.76 13.97 20.24
C LEU A 743 3.83 15.17 20.31
N ASP A 744 3.60 15.79 19.17
CA ASP A 744 2.64 16.88 19.03
C ASP A 744 1.25 16.35 18.67
N GLU A 745 0.23 17.17 18.91
CA GLU A 745 -1.06 16.97 18.28
C GLU A 745 -0.94 17.34 16.80
N ILE A 746 -1.47 16.49 15.94
CA ILE A 746 -1.51 16.79 14.51
C ILE A 746 -2.66 17.77 14.31
N ASP A 747 -2.33 19.01 13.96
CA ASP A 747 -3.32 20.04 13.68
C ASP A 747 -3.57 20.14 12.17
N GLN A 748 -4.75 20.62 11.81
CA GLN A 748 -5.14 20.85 10.43
C GLN A 748 -5.24 22.36 10.18
N THR A 749 -4.53 22.88 9.17
CA THR A 749 -4.71 24.29 8.80
C THR A 749 -6.15 24.57 8.37
N ALA A 750 -6.53 25.84 8.37
CA ALA A 750 -7.76 26.31 7.72
C ALA A 750 -7.85 25.90 6.24
N ASP A 751 -6.70 25.65 5.61
CA ASP A 751 -6.59 25.16 4.23
C ASP A 751 -6.61 23.64 4.13
N GLY A 752 -6.84 22.90 5.22
CA GLY A 752 -6.94 21.44 5.23
C GLY A 752 -5.63 20.69 4.99
N MET A 753 -4.47 21.34 5.13
CA MET A 753 -3.15 20.70 5.19
C MET A 753 -2.87 20.25 6.61
N LEU A 754 -2.30 19.05 6.77
CA LEU A 754 -1.74 18.66 8.06
C LEU A 754 -0.54 19.57 8.34
N VAL A 755 -0.63 20.37 9.40
CA VAL A 755 0.53 21.08 9.91
C VAL A 755 1.36 20.07 10.66
N TYR A 756 2.44 19.65 10.04
CA TYR A 756 3.52 19.00 10.74
C TYR A 756 4.29 20.13 11.43
N PRO A 757 4.21 20.29 12.76
CA PRO A 757 5.16 21.17 13.43
C PRO A 757 6.56 20.67 13.04
N ALA A 758 7.42 21.59 12.59
CA ALA A 758 8.77 21.26 12.18
C ALA A 758 9.46 20.53 13.32
N ALA A 759 9.53 19.19 13.22
CA ALA A 759 10.23 18.37 14.18
C ALA A 759 11.72 18.69 14.02
N GLU A 760 12.21 19.69 14.76
CA GLU A 760 13.65 19.83 14.97
C GLU A 760 14.11 18.56 15.66
N VAL A 761 14.81 17.71 14.90
CA VAL A 761 15.57 16.59 15.45
C VAL A 761 16.65 17.19 16.33
N ARG A 762 16.37 17.31 17.63
CA ARG A 762 17.41 17.53 18.63
C ARG A 762 17.95 16.16 18.98
N GLU A 763 19.22 15.91 18.66
CA GLU A 763 19.92 14.75 19.20
C GLU A 763 19.75 14.75 20.73
N PRO A 764 19.21 13.68 21.34
CA PRO A 764 19.07 13.64 22.78
C PRO A 764 20.46 13.51 23.43
N VAL A 765 20.90 14.54 24.14
CA VAL A 765 22.09 14.47 25.03
C VAL A 765 21.69 13.77 26.33
N VAL A 766 21.47 12.45 26.29
CA VAL A 766 21.51 11.57 27.46
C VAL A 766 22.19 10.26 27.13
N GLN A 767 23.12 9.90 28.01
CA GLN A 767 23.87 8.65 27.95
C GLN A 767 23.44 7.77 29.13
N THR A 768 23.36 6.48 28.88
CA THR A 768 23.27 5.47 29.94
C THR A 768 24.65 4.89 30.18
N LEU A 769 25.00 4.62 31.44
CA LEU A 769 26.30 4.07 31.80
C LEU A 769 26.11 2.82 32.65
N GLY A 770 26.75 1.72 32.24
CA GLY A 770 26.88 0.53 33.07
C GLY A 770 27.96 0.76 34.13
N ILE A 771 27.62 0.62 35.41
CA ILE A 771 28.55 0.63 36.54
C ILE A 771 28.54 -0.74 37.20
N GLN A 772 29.61 -1.50 36.97
CA GLN A 772 29.83 -2.82 37.51
C GLN A 772 30.48 -2.78 38.90
N GLN A 773 30.39 -3.89 39.62
CA GLN A 773 31.00 -4.10 40.93
C GLN A 773 30.48 -3.19 42.04
N VAL A 774 29.33 -2.54 41.86
CA VAL A 774 28.79 -1.55 42.82
C VAL A 774 28.50 -2.19 44.18
N TRP A 775 27.88 -3.38 44.20
CA TRP A 775 27.64 -4.13 45.44
C TRP A 775 28.91 -4.52 46.18
N PHE A 776 29.94 -4.93 45.45
CA PHE A 776 31.20 -5.34 46.06
C PHE A 776 31.91 -4.14 46.70
N ASN A 777 31.99 -3.02 45.98
CA ASN A 777 32.57 -1.79 46.51
C ASN A 777 31.77 -1.23 47.70
N ARG A 778 30.44 -1.36 47.69
CA ARG A 778 29.59 -1.02 48.85
C ARG A 778 29.92 -1.88 50.06
N LEU A 779 30.06 -3.20 49.87
CA LEU A 779 30.44 -4.12 50.94
C LEU A 779 31.82 -3.77 51.53
N CYS A 780 32.82 -3.51 50.68
CA CYS A 780 34.16 -3.13 51.14
C CYS A 780 34.13 -1.87 52.00
N ARG A 781 33.39 -0.83 51.57
CA ARG A 781 33.20 0.40 52.36
C ARG A 781 32.51 0.13 53.71
N GLN A 782 31.51 -0.74 53.73
CA GLN A 782 30.82 -1.11 54.96
C GLN A 782 31.77 -1.83 55.93
N ALA A 783 32.57 -2.78 55.43
CA ALA A 783 33.59 -3.48 56.22
C ALA A 783 34.63 -2.52 56.79
N GLU A 784 35.16 -1.59 55.97
CA GLU A 784 36.09 -0.53 56.41
C GLU A 784 35.49 0.32 57.53
N SER A 785 34.26 0.81 57.35
CA SER A 785 33.60 1.68 58.34
C SER A 785 33.30 0.99 59.67
N GLN A 786 33.24 -0.35 59.68
CA GLN A 786 32.97 -1.17 60.85
C GLN A 786 34.25 -1.76 61.47
N GLY A 787 35.43 -1.43 60.95
CA GLY A 787 36.71 -2.00 61.40
C GLY A 787 36.83 -3.51 61.16
N ARG A 788 36.09 -4.04 60.18
CA ARG A 788 36.14 -5.45 59.78
C ARG A 788 37.16 -5.66 58.67
N GLU A 789 37.61 -6.90 58.52
CA GLU A 789 38.47 -7.29 57.41
C GLU A 789 37.76 -7.05 56.07
N VAL A 790 38.45 -6.36 55.15
CA VAL A 790 37.90 -5.93 53.85
C VAL A 790 38.19 -7.02 52.82
N PRO A 791 37.17 -7.64 52.21
CA PRO A 791 37.38 -8.65 51.18
C PRO A 791 38.16 -8.08 49.99
N THR A 792 39.09 -8.85 49.45
CA THR A 792 39.93 -8.44 48.31
C THR A 792 39.38 -8.93 46.98
N ALA A 793 38.57 -10.00 46.98
CA ALA A 793 37.89 -10.51 45.81
C ALA A 793 36.42 -10.87 46.07
N MET A 794 35.55 -10.76 45.05
CA MET A 794 34.13 -11.12 45.15
C MET A 794 33.92 -12.59 45.55
N SER A 795 34.83 -13.49 45.16
CA SER A 795 34.79 -14.92 45.50
C SER A 795 34.97 -15.21 46.98
N GLU A 796 35.52 -14.26 47.75
CA GLU A 796 35.75 -14.38 49.20
C GLU A 796 34.49 -14.03 50.00
N VAL A 797 33.46 -13.47 49.35
CA VAL A 797 32.23 -13.01 50.00
C VAL A 797 31.22 -14.17 50.08
N PRO A 798 30.77 -14.56 51.29
CA PRO A 798 29.70 -15.54 51.43
C PRO A 798 28.42 -15.12 50.69
N ARG A 799 27.78 -16.05 49.97
CA ARG A 799 26.61 -15.77 49.12
C ARG A 799 25.48 -15.02 49.84
N HIS A 800 25.18 -15.39 51.08
CA HIS A 800 24.13 -14.71 51.86
C HIS A 800 24.44 -13.23 52.14
N LEU A 801 25.72 -12.90 52.32
CA LEU A 801 26.19 -11.54 52.54
C LEU A 801 26.17 -10.74 51.23
N ALA A 802 26.60 -11.37 50.12
CA ALA A 802 26.48 -10.77 48.79
C ALA A 802 25.00 -10.44 48.46
N ASP A 803 24.08 -11.38 48.69
CA ASP A 803 22.64 -11.17 48.46
C ASP A 803 22.06 -10.06 49.35
N GLN A 804 22.52 -9.95 50.60
CA GLN A 804 22.12 -8.87 51.50
C GLN A 804 22.57 -7.50 50.98
N VAL A 805 23.83 -7.37 50.55
CA VAL A 805 24.36 -6.10 50.04
C VAL A 805 23.74 -5.75 48.70
N LYS A 806 23.49 -6.72 47.81
CA LYS A 806 22.79 -6.50 46.53
C LYS A 806 21.39 -5.91 46.75
N ARG A 807 20.64 -6.41 47.74
CA ARG A 807 19.34 -5.82 48.15
C ARG A 807 19.50 -4.41 48.72
N GLU A 808 20.58 -4.14 49.45
CA GLU A 808 20.87 -2.80 49.95
C GLU A 808 21.20 -1.82 48.82
N VAL A 809 22.02 -2.23 47.85
CA VAL A 809 22.30 -1.47 46.62
C VAL A 809 21.01 -1.15 45.88
N GLU A 810 20.10 -2.11 45.74
CA GLU A 810 18.79 -1.89 45.14
C GLU A 810 17.98 -0.81 45.88
N ARG A 811 17.95 -0.87 47.21
CA ARG A 811 17.29 0.15 48.03
C ARG A 811 17.94 1.53 47.90
N LEU A 812 19.27 1.60 47.84
CA LEU A 812 20.02 2.86 47.72
C LEU A 812 19.85 3.50 46.34
N ALA A 813 19.87 2.69 45.28
CA ALA A 813 19.67 3.14 43.90
C ALA A 813 18.30 3.78 43.68
N ARG A 814 17.24 3.25 44.31
CA ARG A 814 15.86 3.78 44.21
C ARG A 814 15.65 5.12 44.92
N GLY A 815 16.61 5.63 45.69
CA GLY A 815 16.40 6.88 46.43
C GLY A 815 17.68 7.66 46.78
N VAL A 816 18.60 7.05 47.51
CA VAL A 816 19.77 7.74 48.08
C VAL A 816 20.78 8.18 47.01
N TRP A 817 20.88 7.43 45.92
CA TRP A 817 21.82 7.74 44.84
C TRP A 817 21.25 8.60 43.72
N ARG A 818 19.99 9.04 43.83
CA ARG A 818 19.45 10.08 42.97
C ARG A 818 20.24 11.37 43.21
N ASP A 819 20.73 11.97 42.14
CA ASP A 819 21.61 13.14 42.08
C ASP A 819 23.02 12.94 42.67
N LEU A 820 23.45 11.69 42.88
CA LEU A 820 24.83 11.42 43.30
C LEU A 820 25.81 11.74 42.17
N ARG A 821 26.76 12.63 42.45
CA ARG A 821 27.87 12.97 41.56
C ARG A 821 29.01 11.96 41.70
N LEU A 822 29.49 11.42 40.58
CA LEU A 822 30.63 10.52 40.53
C LEU A 822 31.70 11.08 39.60
N GLU A 823 32.96 11.00 40.02
CA GLU A 823 34.13 11.36 39.22
C GLU A 823 34.66 10.14 38.48
N VAL A 824 34.90 10.25 37.17
CA VAL A 824 35.44 9.17 36.35
C VAL A 824 36.96 9.26 36.32
N ARG A 825 37.64 8.19 36.75
CA ARG A 825 39.11 8.08 36.74
C ARG A 825 39.57 6.87 35.93
N GLN A 826 40.73 6.97 35.31
CA GLN A 826 41.37 5.86 34.61
C GLN A 826 42.23 5.03 35.58
N GLU A 827 42.01 3.72 35.64
CA GLU A 827 42.83 2.76 36.38
C GLU A 827 43.29 1.63 35.46
N GLY A 828 44.55 1.67 35.03
CA GLY A 828 45.04 0.75 34.01
C GLY A 828 44.22 0.89 32.72
N SER A 829 43.63 -0.21 32.24
CA SER A 829 42.77 -0.23 31.06
C SER A 829 41.29 0.05 31.34
N GLN A 830 40.88 0.26 32.60
CA GLN A 830 39.48 0.41 33.00
C GLN A 830 39.16 1.84 33.43
N GLN A 831 37.93 2.29 33.15
CA GLN A 831 37.37 3.51 33.74
C GLN A 831 36.61 3.16 35.02
N VAL A 832 36.81 3.95 36.07
CA VAL A 832 36.28 3.69 37.40
C VAL A 832 35.59 4.94 37.92
N ALA A 833 34.36 4.78 38.41
CA ALA A 833 33.58 5.85 39.01
C ALA A 833 33.89 5.98 40.51
N TYR A 834 34.03 7.22 40.98
CA TYR A 834 34.39 7.57 42.35
C TYR A 834 33.35 8.48 42.99
N THR A 835 33.00 8.25 44.26
CA THR A 835 32.15 9.18 45.01
C THR A 835 32.91 10.44 45.43
N PRO A 836 32.23 11.55 45.82
CA PRO A 836 32.90 12.82 46.15
C PRO A 836 33.88 12.75 47.34
N ASP A 837 33.73 11.74 48.20
CA ASP A 837 34.64 11.41 49.29
C ASP A 837 35.88 10.59 48.86
N GLY A 838 36.09 10.44 47.54
CA GLY A 838 37.24 9.75 46.96
C GLY A 838 37.18 8.22 47.03
N LYS A 839 36.02 7.64 47.38
CA LYS A 839 35.85 6.18 47.46
C LYS A 839 35.41 5.59 46.12
N ARG A 840 35.94 4.40 45.77
CA ARG A 840 35.57 3.67 44.54
C ARG A 840 34.10 3.25 44.57
N PHE A 841 33.32 3.68 43.59
CA PHE A 841 31.88 3.39 43.47
C PHE A 841 31.65 2.13 42.64
N GLY A 842 32.31 2.03 41.49
CA GLY A 842 32.27 0.85 40.61
C GLY A 842 33.05 1.06 39.33
N VAL A 843 33.13 0.04 38.49
CA VAL A 843 33.86 0.05 37.21
C VAL A 843 32.88 0.34 36.09
N LEU A 844 33.19 1.32 35.24
CA LEU A 844 32.36 1.61 34.08
C LEU A 844 32.50 0.51 33.02
N SER A 845 31.43 0.21 32.30
CA SER A 845 31.45 -0.75 31.19
C SER A 845 32.39 -0.28 30.07
N CYS A 846 32.96 -1.22 29.32
CA CYS A 846 34.00 -0.93 28.32
C CYS A 846 33.53 -0.07 27.13
N ASP A 847 32.22 0.02 26.95
CA ASP A 847 31.49 0.81 25.97
C ASP A 847 30.99 2.16 26.52
N SER A 848 31.41 2.54 27.74
CA SER A 848 31.01 3.79 28.38
C SER A 848 31.49 5.00 27.57
N PRO A 849 30.58 5.89 27.11
CA PRO A 849 30.93 7.10 26.34
C PRO A 849 31.66 8.19 27.16
N THR A 850 32.00 7.91 28.41
CA THR A 850 32.72 8.81 29.31
C THR A 850 34.24 8.78 29.08
N SER A 851 34.92 9.84 29.50
CA SER A 851 36.36 10.00 29.50
C SER A 851 36.86 10.31 30.92
N CYS A 852 38.11 9.98 31.20
CA CYS A 852 38.75 10.29 32.48
C CYS A 852 38.72 11.80 32.78
N GLY A 853 38.43 12.17 34.02
CA GLY A 853 38.33 13.56 34.48
C GLY A 853 36.92 14.16 34.41
N GLN A 854 35.94 13.41 33.88
CA GLN A 854 34.55 13.86 33.81
C GLN A 854 33.78 13.56 35.09
N THR A 855 32.79 14.41 35.41
CA THR A 855 31.84 14.15 36.50
C THR A 855 30.50 13.74 35.92
N ILE A 856 29.96 12.61 36.37
CA ILE A 856 28.63 12.12 36.01
C ILE A 856 27.67 12.32 37.19
N THR A 857 26.42 12.71 36.92
CA THR A 857 25.38 12.82 37.95
C THR A 857 24.32 11.75 37.70
N ILE A 858 24.13 10.84 38.65
CA ILE A 858 23.09 9.80 38.57
C ILE A 858 21.72 10.48 38.67
N ARG A 859 20.92 10.45 37.60
CA ARG A 859 19.53 10.96 37.64
C ARG A 859 18.51 9.84 37.84
N GLY A 860 18.86 8.64 37.41
CA GLY A 860 18.13 7.40 37.66
C GLY A 860 19.11 6.22 37.68
N ALA A 861 18.79 5.16 38.42
CA ALA A 861 19.63 3.98 38.53
C ALA A 861 18.78 2.72 38.64
N PHE A 862 19.12 1.71 37.84
CA PHE A 862 18.54 0.38 37.91
C PHE A 862 19.57 -0.62 38.35
N VAL A 863 19.14 -1.58 39.17
CA VAL A 863 20.03 -2.56 39.77
C VAL A 863 19.84 -3.90 39.11
N HIS A 864 20.91 -4.43 38.51
CA HIS A 864 20.94 -5.81 38.03
C HIS A 864 22.08 -6.56 38.72
N ASP A 865 21.73 -7.57 39.52
CA ASP A 865 22.68 -8.37 40.30
C ASP A 865 23.66 -7.54 41.16
N GLY A 866 23.22 -6.37 41.64
CA GLY A 866 24.05 -5.45 42.42
C GLY A 866 25.00 -4.56 41.60
N ASN A 867 24.90 -4.58 40.27
CA ASN A 867 25.49 -3.59 39.37
C ASN A 867 24.44 -2.53 39.03
N LEU A 868 24.86 -1.36 38.54
CA LEU A 868 23.97 -0.29 38.13
C LEU A 868 23.98 -0.08 36.63
N CYS A 869 22.82 0.17 36.05
CA CYS A 869 22.69 0.95 34.81
C CYS A 869 22.15 2.32 35.23
N VAL A 870 22.95 3.36 35.02
CA VAL A 870 22.59 4.73 35.45
C VAL A 870 22.28 5.60 34.25
N VAL A 871 21.27 6.44 34.40
CA VAL A 871 20.98 7.53 33.47
C VAL A 871 21.70 8.77 33.98
N VAL A 872 22.56 9.36 33.15
CA VAL A 872 23.30 10.57 33.50
C VAL A 872 22.64 11.80 32.87
N GLY A 873 22.48 12.88 33.65
CA GLY A 873 21.83 14.10 33.17
C GLY A 873 22.64 15.35 33.47
N GLY A 874 22.97 16.09 32.40
CA GLY A 874 23.77 17.31 32.39
C GLY A 874 24.98 17.18 31.47
N GLU A 875 25.47 18.30 30.92
CA GLU A 875 26.70 18.34 30.12
C GLU A 875 27.83 17.62 30.85
N ILE A 876 28.56 16.79 30.10
CA ILE A 876 29.74 16.12 30.61
C ILE A 876 30.85 17.17 30.69
N THR A 877 30.88 17.91 31.79
CA THR A 877 31.86 18.97 31.99
C THR A 877 33.25 18.35 32.15
N SER A 878 34.17 18.70 31.25
CA SER A 878 35.59 18.42 31.40
C SER A 878 36.16 19.21 32.59
N ALA A 879 37.26 18.73 33.18
CA ALA A 879 37.87 19.30 34.38
C ALA A 879 38.32 20.77 34.24
N ASP A 880 38.31 21.32 33.03
CA ASP A 880 38.73 22.66 32.62
C ASP A 880 37.59 23.67 32.40
N GLY A 881 36.33 23.29 32.65
CA GLY A 881 35.21 24.23 32.78
C GLY A 881 34.84 25.01 31.50
N ARG A 882 35.21 24.52 30.32
CA ARG A 882 34.81 25.09 29.03
C ARG A 882 33.62 24.31 28.47
N GLU A 883 32.49 25.00 28.29
CA GLU A 883 31.36 24.52 27.50
C GLU A 883 31.83 24.27 26.06
N HIS A 884 31.77 23.03 25.59
CA HIS A 884 31.85 22.74 24.16
C HIS A 884 30.45 22.94 23.57
N LEU A 885 30.23 24.10 22.94
CA LEU A 885 29.07 24.31 22.07
C LEU A 885 29.18 23.35 20.88
N SER A 886 28.23 22.40 20.79
CA SER A 886 27.90 21.63 19.59
C SER A 886 26.53 22.05 19.09
#